data_AF-A0A257M8D8-F1
#
_entry.id   AF-A0A257M8D8-F1
#
_cell.length_a   1.000
_cell.length_b   1.000
_cell.length_c   1.000
_cell.angle_alpha   90.00
_cell.angle_beta   90.00
_cell.angle_gamma   90.00
#
_symmetry.space_group_name_H-M   'P 1'
#
loop_
_entity.id
_entity.type
_entity.pdbx_description
1 polymer ?
#
loop_
_entity_poly.entity_id
_entity_poly.type
_entity_poly.pdbx_seq_one_letter_code
_entity_poly.pdbx_strand_id
1 'polypeptide(L)'
;MPKDTSIRKILVIGSGPIVIGQGCEFDYSGVQACKALREEGYTVVLVNSNPATIMTDPEFAHRTYIEPITPEVVEKIIAREKPDALLPTLGGQTALNTSMSLFKSGVLDKYNVKMIGANADAIDKGENRLRFKDAMLKIGLDVPLSGVAHTMEEGRAVAERIGKFPLIIRPAFTLGGQGGGIAYNREELEEIVFRGLDLSPVSEVLIEESLLGWKEYEMEVMRDHADNCVVVCSIENLDPMGVHTGDSITVAPIQTLSDREYQIMRDASFAIIREIGVETGGSNIQFATDPKTGRMIVIEMNPRVSRSSALASKATGFPIAKIAAKLAVGYTLDEIRNDITRETPASFEPTIDYVVTKIPRFTFEKFPKANPVLTTAMKSVGEAMAIGRTFKESMQKALRSLETSRWGFGFDPKDPEAPTHADIERKLRVPNAERIFWLQTAFVTGWTMEQVFEVTQIDPWFLGHLKQIADEGLDIPNHSGEKVIASIPEAERTPERIAEELSSRMRRWKKLGFSDRQLARAFDTTEDLIRAGRKKYGIIPTYRLVDTCAAEFEAYTPYFYSTYGDENEARQSDKKKIIILGGGPNRIGQGIEFDYCCVHAAFALKELGYETIMVNSNPETVSTDYDTSDKLFFEPLTLEDVLNICDQEQPHGVIVQFGGQTPLNLAADLKRHGVPIIGTSPESIELAEDRKHFSALLDRINLRQAEAGTATNEQEAVEIAARIGYPVLVRPS
;
A
#
# COMPACT_ATOMS: atom_id res chain seq x y z
N MET A 1 16.06 -18.48 26.20
CA MET A 1 14.95 -19.06 26.99
C MET A 1 13.73 -18.71 26.18
N PRO A 2 13.00 -19.66 25.61
CA PRO A 2 12.16 -19.37 24.45
C PRO A 2 11.02 -18.39 24.73
N LYS A 3 10.44 -18.38 25.95
CA LYS A 3 9.38 -17.42 26.30
C LYS A 3 9.47 -16.90 27.73
N ASP A 4 9.11 -15.64 27.96
CA ASP A 4 9.04 -15.00 29.28
C ASP A 4 7.86 -15.59 30.07
N THR A 5 8.20 -16.38 31.08
CA THR A 5 7.25 -17.04 31.98
C THR A 5 6.76 -16.15 33.12
N SER A 6 7.34 -14.94 33.27
CA SER A 6 6.87 -13.93 34.23
C SER A 6 5.61 -13.20 33.76
N ILE A 7 5.33 -13.24 32.45
CA ILE A 7 4.16 -12.64 31.82
C ILE A 7 3.14 -13.74 31.57
N ARG A 8 1.86 -13.48 31.88
CA ARG A 8 0.75 -14.39 31.57
C ARG A 8 -0.37 -13.69 30.82
N LYS A 9 -0.61 -12.41 31.13
CA LYS A 9 -1.66 -11.60 30.53
C LYS A 9 -1.08 -10.35 29.89
N ILE A 10 -1.40 -10.13 28.62
CA ILE A 10 -0.87 -9.02 27.82
C ILE A 10 -2.03 -8.16 27.34
N LEU A 11 -1.93 -6.84 27.55
CA LEU A 11 -2.80 -5.85 26.96
C LEU A 11 -2.22 -5.36 25.64
N VAL A 12 -2.92 -5.62 24.54
CA VAL A 12 -2.64 -5.08 23.21
C VAL A 12 -3.51 -3.85 23.01
N ILE A 13 -2.92 -2.75 22.51
CA ILE A 13 -3.64 -1.52 22.17
C ILE A 13 -3.73 -1.41 20.64
N GLY A 14 -4.95 -1.40 20.12
CA GLY A 14 -5.22 -1.20 18.69
C GLY A 14 -5.08 0.27 18.26
N SER A 15 -5.30 0.52 16.97
CA SER A 15 -5.14 1.85 16.38
C SER A 15 -6.36 2.76 16.51
N GLY A 16 -7.55 2.20 16.75
CA GLY A 16 -8.80 2.94 16.70
C GLY A 16 -9.33 3.09 15.28
N PRO A 17 -10.17 4.12 15.01
CA PRO A 17 -10.78 4.30 13.70
C PRO A 17 -9.72 4.59 12.62
N ILE A 18 -10.03 4.16 11.40
CA ILE A 18 -9.19 4.41 10.22
C ILE A 18 -9.19 5.91 9.90
N VAL A 19 -7.99 6.48 9.72
CA VAL A 19 -7.76 7.87 9.32
C VAL A 19 -6.64 7.96 8.29
N ILE A 20 -6.56 9.05 7.53
CA ILE A 20 -5.40 9.31 6.67
C ILE A 20 -4.14 9.27 7.53
N GLY A 21 -3.15 8.47 7.12
CA GLY A 21 -1.90 8.27 7.85
C GLY A 21 -1.91 7.09 8.82
N GLN A 22 -3.08 6.57 9.18
CA GLN A 22 -3.24 5.42 10.06
C GLN A 22 -4.36 4.49 9.52
N GLY A 23 -3.98 3.64 8.57
CA GLY A 23 -4.87 2.84 7.73
C GLY A 23 -5.16 1.45 8.29
N CYS A 24 -5.46 0.51 7.39
CA CYS A 24 -5.84 -0.86 7.76
C CYS A 24 -4.66 -1.71 8.25
N GLU A 25 -3.41 -1.24 8.04
CA GLU A 25 -2.18 -1.94 8.37
C GLU A 25 -2.11 -2.39 9.84
N PHE A 26 -2.80 -1.68 10.73
CA PHE A 26 -2.84 -1.96 12.17
C PHE A 26 -3.90 -2.99 12.57
N ASP A 27 -4.95 -3.20 11.77
CA ASP A 27 -5.82 -4.38 11.95
C ASP A 27 -5.04 -5.64 11.57
N TYR A 28 -4.42 -5.66 10.39
CA TYR A 28 -3.52 -6.74 9.97
C TYR A 28 -2.44 -7.05 11.01
N SER A 29 -1.71 -6.01 11.47
CA SER A 29 -0.67 -6.20 12.49
C SER A 29 -1.23 -6.67 13.83
N GLY A 30 -2.39 -6.13 14.23
CA GLY A 30 -3.09 -6.49 15.46
C GLY A 30 -3.58 -7.94 15.47
N VAL A 31 -4.16 -8.42 14.36
CA VAL A 31 -4.58 -9.81 14.16
C VAL A 31 -3.39 -10.74 14.30
N GLN A 32 -2.31 -10.46 13.56
CA GLN A 32 -1.10 -11.29 13.58
C GLN A 32 -0.50 -11.39 14.98
N ALA A 33 -0.44 -10.28 15.72
CA ALA A 33 0.06 -10.29 17.08
C ALA A 33 -0.87 -11.03 18.06
N CYS A 34 -2.19 -10.80 17.99
CA CYS A 34 -3.15 -11.48 18.85
C CYS A 34 -3.09 -13.00 18.65
N LYS A 35 -3.01 -13.43 17.39
CA LYS A 35 -2.83 -14.84 17.00
C LYS A 35 -1.51 -15.39 17.57
N ALA A 36 -0.38 -14.71 17.34
CA ALA A 36 0.92 -15.16 17.82
C ALA A 36 0.97 -15.31 19.35
N LEU A 37 0.51 -14.32 20.10
CA LEU A 37 0.50 -14.35 21.56
C LEU A 37 -0.41 -15.46 22.11
N ARG A 38 -1.56 -15.69 21.46
CA ARG A 38 -2.48 -16.77 21.84
C ARG A 38 -1.90 -18.15 21.56
N GLU A 39 -1.23 -18.35 20.43
CA GLU A 39 -0.52 -19.60 20.10
C GLU A 39 0.54 -19.95 21.14
N GLU A 40 1.22 -18.94 21.72
CA GLU A 40 2.22 -19.12 22.78
C GLU A 40 1.63 -19.33 24.19
N GLY A 41 0.30 -19.26 24.31
CA GLY A 41 -0.46 -19.52 25.53
C GLY A 41 -0.66 -18.31 26.45
N TYR A 42 -0.47 -17.08 25.95
CA TYR A 42 -0.75 -15.87 26.72
C TYR A 42 -2.24 -15.55 26.73
N THR A 43 -2.73 -14.99 27.85
CA THR A 43 -4.06 -14.37 27.92
C THR A 43 -4.00 -12.99 27.28
N VAL A 44 -4.55 -12.87 26.07
CA VAL A 44 -4.61 -11.60 25.33
C VAL A 44 -5.85 -10.79 25.73
N VAL A 45 -5.62 -9.57 26.20
CA VAL A 45 -6.64 -8.53 26.34
C VAL A 45 -6.40 -7.51 25.24
N LEU A 46 -7.43 -7.16 24.48
CA LEU A 46 -7.34 -6.19 23.40
C LEU A 46 -8.28 -5.01 23.67
N VAL A 47 -7.81 -3.80 23.41
CA VAL A 47 -8.66 -2.61 23.29
C VAL A 47 -8.52 -1.99 21.90
N ASN A 48 -9.63 -1.86 21.18
CA ASN A 48 -9.69 -1.13 19.92
C ASN A 48 -11.10 -0.59 19.70
N SER A 49 -11.25 0.72 19.49
CA SER A 49 -12.56 1.35 19.29
C SER A 49 -13.19 1.10 17.93
N ASN A 50 -12.43 0.59 16.95
CA ASN A 50 -12.94 0.31 15.61
C ASN A 50 -13.66 -1.05 15.56
N PRO A 51 -14.97 -1.10 15.28
CA PRO A 51 -15.71 -2.36 15.25
C PRO A 51 -15.55 -3.14 13.93
N ALA A 52 -14.99 -2.53 12.88
CA ALA A 52 -14.86 -3.14 11.56
C ALA A 52 -13.52 -3.88 11.38
N THR A 53 -12.89 -4.30 12.49
CA THR A 53 -11.56 -4.92 12.48
C THR A 53 -11.63 -6.40 12.84
N ILE A 54 -10.88 -7.24 12.13
CA ILE A 54 -10.80 -8.67 12.43
C ILE A 54 -10.17 -8.90 13.80
N MET A 55 -9.21 -8.06 14.21
CA MET A 55 -8.60 -8.20 15.54
C MET A 55 -9.62 -8.07 16.68
N THR A 56 -10.75 -7.39 16.45
CA THR A 56 -11.83 -7.25 17.45
C THR A 56 -12.84 -8.39 17.45
N ASP A 57 -12.72 -9.38 16.56
CA ASP A 57 -13.60 -10.54 16.63
C ASP A 57 -13.34 -11.35 17.91
N PRO A 58 -14.38 -11.95 18.50
CA PRO A 58 -14.27 -12.64 19.79
C PRO A 58 -13.25 -13.79 19.81
N GLU A 59 -12.92 -14.40 18.67
CA GLU A 59 -11.94 -15.48 18.60
C GLU A 59 -10.47 -15.04 18.72
N PHE A 60 -10.10 -13.79 18.40
CA PHE A 60 -8.69 -13.39 18.34
C PHE A 60 -8.09 -13.00 19.69
N ALA A 61 -8.90 -12.55 20.65
CA ALA A 61 -8.47 -12.23 22.01
C ALA A 61 -9.33 -12.93 23.06
N HIS A 62 -8.83 -13.06 24.29
CA HIS A 62 -9.60 -13.65 25.40
C HIS A 62 -10.60 -12.65 26.00
N ARG A 63 -10.27 -11.36 25.88
CA ARG A 63 -11.08 -10.22 26.28
C ARG A 63 -10.90 -9.12 25.23
N THR A 64 -11.98 -8.77 24.55
CA THR A 64 -11.98 -7.69 23.57
C THR A 64 -12.81 -6.53 24.09
N TYR A 65 -12.22 -5.33 24.11
CA TYR A 65 -12.87 -4.09 24.48
C TYR A 65 -13.01 -3.19 23.24
N ILE A 66 -14.24 -3.04 22.76
CA ILE A 66 -14.58 -2.05 21.74
C ILE A 66 -14.96 -0.75 22.47
N GLU A 67 -13.93 -0.04 22.92
CA GLU A 67 -14.03 1.12 23.81
C GLU A 67 -13.08 2.24 23.35
N PRO A 68 -13.33 3.52 23.69
CA PRO A 68 -12.46 4.62 23.33
C PRO A 68 -11.02 4.41 23.80
N ILE A 69 -10.05 4.65 22.90
CA ILE A 69 -8.61 4.49 23.21
C ILE A 69 -8.10 5.80 23.82
N THR A 70 -8.53 6.07 25.06
CA THR A 70 -8.03 7.20 25.86
C THR A 70 -7.35 6.69 27.14
N PRO A 71 -6.39 7.43 27.72
CA PRO A 71 -5.70 6.99 28.93
C PRO A 71 -6.67 6.62 30.08
N GLU A 72 -7.75 7.37 30.25
CA GLU A 72 -8.74 7.15 31.33
C GLU A 72 -9.52 5.85 31.17
N VAL A 73 -9.88 5.52 29.93
CA VAL A 73 -10.59 4.27 29.61
C VAL A 73 -9.64 3.09 29.69
N VAL A 74 -8.44 3.22 29.14
CA VAL A 74 -7.44 2.15 29.19
C VAL A 74 -6.98 1.89 30.62
N GLU A 75 -6.86 2.90 31.49
CA GLU A 75 -6.62 2.69 32.93
C GLU A 75 -7.73 1.84 33.57
N LYS A 76 -9.01 2.08 33.25
CA LYS A 76 -10.12 1.26 33.77
C LYS A 76 -10.01 -0.20 33.32
N ILE A 77 -9.59 -0.43 32.08
CA ILE A 77 -9.35 -1.78 31.56
C ILE A 77 -8.18 -2.42 32.30
N ILE A 78 -7.06 -1.71 32.49
CA ILE A 78 -5.90 -2.18 33.27
C ILE A 78 -6.32 -2.52 34.70
N ALA A 79 -7.10 -1.67 35.36
CA ALA A 79 -7.56 -1.88 36.74
C ALA A 79 -8.45 -3.14 36.87
N ARG A 80 -9.28 -3.41 35.85
CA ARG A 80 -10.18 -4.56 35.79
C ARG A 80 -9.45 -5.85 35.44
N GLU A 81 -8.66 -5.83 34.38
CA GLU A 81 -8.03 -7.01 33.80
C GLU A 81 -6.70 -7.36 34.45
N LYS A 82 -6.01 -6.39 35.05
CA LYS A 82 -4.69 -6.55 35.68
C LYS A 82 -3.69 -7.27 34.75
N PRO A 83 -3.40 -6.73 33.56
CA PRO A 83 -2.40 -7.31 32.67
C PRO A 83 -1.01 -7.24 33.30
N ASP A 84 -0.15 -8.22 33.02
CA ASP A 84 1.26 -8.21 33.46
C ASP A 84 2.11 -7.32 32.55
N ALA A 85 1.71 -7.22 31.27
CA ALA A 85 2.40 -6.44 30.26
C ALA A 85 1.45 -5.70 29.31
N LEU A 86 1.95 -4.64 28.69
CA LEU A 86 1.29 -3.83 27.68
C LEU A 86 2.19 -3.80 26.43
N LEU A 87 1.61 -4.08 25.27
CA LEU A 87 2.28 -4.07 23.97
C LEU A 87 1.79 -2.86 23.14
N PRO A 88 2.59 -1.77 23.04
CA PRO A 88 2.16 -0.51 22.44
C PRO A 88 2.51 -0.37 20.95
N THR A 89 3.28 -1.31 20.39
CA THR A 89 3.97 -1.15 19.10
C THR A 89 3.17 -1.60 17.88
N LEU A 90 1.87 -1.87 18.04
CA LEU A 90 1.02 -2.47 17.00
C LEU A 90 -0.19 -1.61 16.59
N GLY A 91 -0.50 -0.56 17.33
CA GLY A 91 -1.67 0.29 17.09
C GLY A 91 -1.32 1.69 16.61
N GLY A 92 -0.23 1.82 15.84
CA GLY A 92 0.21 3.10 15.29
C GLY A 92 0.49 4.16 16.35
N GLN A 93 0.31 5.43 15.97
CA GLN A 93 0.56 6.55 16.87
C GLN A 93 -0.41 6.60 18.05
N THR A 94 -1.66 6.16 17.82
CA THR A 94 -2.71 6.14 18.86
C THR A 94 -2.30 5.26 20.05
N ALA A 95 -1.77 4.07 19.77
CA ALA A 95 -1.28 3.17 20.81
C ALA A 95 -0.05 3.72 21.54
N LEU A 96 0.93 4.28 20.81
CA LEU A 96 2.12 4.88 21.42
C LEU A 96 1.75 6.05 22.34
N ASN A 97 0.96 7.00 21.86
CA ASN A 97 0.57 8.19 22.63
C ASN A 97 -0.21 7.83 23.90
N THR A 98 -1.16 6.89 23.78
CA THR A 98 -1.94 6.41 24.93
C THR A 98 -1.04 5.73 25.96
N SER A 99 -0.13 4.87 25.51
CA SER A 99 0.79 4.13 26.37
C SER A 99 1.79 5.04 27.07
N MET A 100 2.33 6.02 26.36
CA MET A 100 3.24 7.02 26.93
C MET A 100 2.52 7.94 27.93
N SER A 101 1.24 8.25 27.71
CA SER A 101 0.44 9.01 28.68
C SER A 101 0.17 8.20 29.96
N LEU A 102 -0.11 6.90 29.84
CA LEU A 102 -0.24 5.98 30.98
C LEU A 102 1.08 5.80 31.74
N PHE A 103 2.20 5.77 31.03
CA PHE A 103 3.53 5.72 31.64
C PHE A 103 3.85 7.01 32.40
N LYS A 104 3.71 8.17 31.76
CA LYS A 104 4.01 9.49 32.34
C LYS A 104 3.13 9.83 33.55
N SER A 105 1.90 9.32 33.60
CA SER A 105 0.98 9.50 34.74
C SER A 105 1.25 8.53 35.91
N GLY A 106 2.18 7.59 35.75
CA GLY A 106 2.50 6.57 36.77
C GLY A 106 1.45 5.45 36.89
N VAL A 107 0.50 5.36 35.94
CA VAL A 107 -0.54 4.32 35.94
C VAL A 107 0.07 2.93 35.73
N LEU A 108 1.04 2.80 34.84
CA LEU A 108 1.70 1.50 34.60
C LEU A 108 2.41 1.00 35.86
N ASP A 109 3.12 1.87 36.58
CA ASP A 109 3.77 1.55 37.86
C ASP A 109 2.75 1.20 38.95
N LYS A 110 1.66 1.98 39.06
CA LYS A 110 0.56 1.76 40.01
C LYS A 110 -0.05 0.36 39.90
N TYR A 111 -0.15 -0.19 38.69
CA TYR A 111 -0.70 -1.53 38.44
C TYR A 111 0.35 -2.59 38.12
N ASN A 112 1.66 -2.25 38.22
CA ASN A 112 2.78 -3.14 37.91
C ASN A 112 2.70 -3.76 36.49
N VAL A 113 2.35 -2.94 35.50
CA VAL A 113 2.26 -3.33 34.09
C VAL A 113 3.57 -3.02 33.38
N LYS A 114 4.25 -4.03 32.85
CA LYS A 114 5.48 -3.84 32.07
C LYS A 114 5.17 -3.40 30.64
N MET A 115 5.95 -2.49 30.10
CA MET A 115 5.90 -2.17 28.66
C MET A 115 6.84 -3.12 27.91
N ILE A 116 6.31 -3.87 26.93
CA ILE A 116 7.07 -4.84 26.14
C ILE A 116 7.09 -4.46 24.65
N GLY A 117 7.98 -5.06 23.87
CA GLY A 117 8.21 -4.71 22.46
C GLY A 117 9.17 -3.53 22.33
N ALA A 118 8.72 -2.35 22.75
CA ALA A 118 9.55 -1.15 22.90
C ALA A 118 9.29 -0.52 24.27
N ASN A 119 10.36 -0.18 24.99
CA ASN A 119 10.23 0.50 26.28
C ASN A 119 9.93 2.00 26.11
N ALA A 120 9.50 2.66 27.19
CA ALA A 120 9.12 4.08 27.14
C ALA A 120 10.26 5.01 26.72
N ASP A 121 11.51 4.70 27.06
CA ASP A 121 12.66 5.50 26.65
C ASP A 121 12.93 5.38 25.15
N ALA A 122 12.87 4.17 24.61
CA ALA A 122 13.05 3.91 23.18
C ALA A 122 11.95 4.57 22.34
N ILE A 123 10.69 4.52 22.80
CA ILE A 123 9.58 5.22 22.15
C ILE A 123 9.82 6.73 22.19
N ASP A 124 10.11 7.31 23.36
CA ASP A 124 10.37 8.75 23.48
C ASP A 124 11.59 9.18 22.65
N LYS A 125 12.65 8.37 22.60
CA LYS A 125 13.87 8.66 21.85
C LYS A 125 13.69 8.56 20.34
N GLY A 126 12.84 7.66 19.85
CA GLY A 126 12.46 7.57 18.43
C GLY A 126 11.50 8.68 17.99
N GLU A 127 10.52 9.01 18.83
CA GLU A 127 9.47 9.99 18.49
C GLU A 127 9.89 11.45 18.75
N ASN A 128 10.77 11.70 19.73
CA ASN A 128 11.28 13.03 20.02
C ASN A 128 12.43 13.39 19.09
N ARG A 129 12.18 14.33 18.18
CA ARG A 129 13.13 14.74 17.12
C ARG A 129 14.48 15.23 17.63
N LEU A 130 14.51 15.93 18.76
CA LEU A 130 15.77 16.41 19.33
C LEU A 130 16.57 15.23 19.89
N ARG A 131 15.92 14.35 20.66
CA ARG A 131 16.57 13.14 21.19
C ARG A 131 17.04 12.20 20.09
N PHE A 132 16.24 12.04 19.03
CA PHE A 132 16.60 11.26 17.85
C PHE A 132 17.83 11.87 17.16
N LYS A 133 17.82 13.17 16.88
CA LYS A 133 18.95 13.89 16.28
C LYS A 133 20.23 13.71 17.10
N ASP A 134 20.16 13.93 18.41
CA ASP A 134 21.31 13.79 19.31
C ASP A 134 21.83 12.34 19.32
N ALA A 135 20.91 11.37 19.27
CA ALA A 135 21.25 9.95 19.15
C ALA A 135 21.99 9.64 17.84
N MET A 136 21.52 10.16 16.69
CA MET A 136 22.17 9.97 15.39
C MET A 136 23.58 10.56 15.38
N LEU A 137 23.72 11.80 15.86
CA LEU A 137 25.02 12.48 15.95
C LEU A 137 25.99 11.73 16.88
N LYS A 138 25.49 11.19 17.99
CA LYS A 138 26.28 10.38 18.93
C LYS A 138 26.87 9.13 18.27
N ILE A 139 26.13 8.48 17.38
CA ILE A 139 26.61 7.29 16.65
C ILE A 139 27.31 7.63 15.32
N GLY A 140 27.54 8.92 15.06
CA GLY A 140 28.28 9.40 13.88
C GLY A 140 27.48 9.38 12.58
N LEU A 141 26.15 9.30 12.64
CA LEU A 141 25.29 9.38 11.46
C LEU A 141 24.90 10.83 11.16
N ASP A 142 24.79 11.12 9.87
CA ASP A 142 24.41 12.44 9.37
C ASP A 142 22.89 12.63 9.40
N VAL A 143 22.48 13.86 9.68
CA VAL A 143 21.09 14.31 9.82
C VAL A 143 20.95 15.66 9.11
N PRO A 144 19.75 16.07 8.68
CA PRO A 144 19.59 17.36 8.04
C PRO A 144 20.12 18.49 8.93
N LEU A 145 20.91 19.40 8.35
CA LEU A 145 21.30 20.63 9.02
C LEU A 145 20.03 21.35 9.49
N SER A 146 19.92 21.56 10.80
CA SER A 146 18.65 21.93 11.42
C SER A 146 18.84 22.81 12.65
N GLY A 147 17.82 23.59 13.00
CA GLY A 147 17.78 24.40 14.21
C GLY A 147 16.35 24.63 14.71
N VAL A 148 16.21 24.70 16.02
CA VAL A 148 14.95 25.05 16.68
C VAL A 148 14.86 26.58 16.77
N ALA A 149 13.65 27.10 16.59
CA ALA A 149 13.32 28.50 16.80
C ALA A 149 12.00 28.64 17.56
N HIS A 150 11.98 29.53 18.54
CA HIS A 150 10.81 29.95 19.32
C HIS A 150 10.37 31.38 18.97
N THR A 151 11.21 32.11 18.22
CA THR A 151 10.95 33.47 17.77
C THR A 151 11.31 33.62 16.29
N MET A 152 10.82 34.69 15.66
CA MET A 152 11.16 34.99 14.27
C MET A 152 12.65 35.31 14.11
N GLU A 153 13.28 35.98 15.08
CA GLU A 153 14.71 36.26 15.09
C GLU A 153 15.53 34.97 15.12
N GLU A 154 15.17 34.01 15.97
CA GLU A 154 15.81 32.69 15.99
C GLU A 154 15.59 31.96 14.66
N GLY A 155 14.40 32.06 14.08
CA GLY A 155 14.11 31.46 12.78
C GLY A 155 15.01 31.99 11.67
N ARG A 156 15.20 33.31 11.61
CA ARG A 156 16.14 33.98 10.70
C ARG A 156 17.59 33.54 10.94
N ALA A 157 18.01 33.45 12.20
CA ALA A 157 19.36 33.01 12.56
C ALA A 157 19.64 31.55 12.14
N VAL A 158 18.66 30.66 12.29
CA VAL A 158 18.77 29.27 11.83
C VAL A 158 18.87 29.21 10.31
N ALA A 159 18.04 29.97 9.58
CA ALA A 159 18.11 30.06 8.13
C ALA A 159 19.47 30.57 7.63
N GLU A 160 20.02 31.62 8.26
CA GLU A 160 21.36 32.14 7.94
C GLU A 160 22.46 31.11 8.21
N ARG A 161 22.35 30.34 9.30
CA ARG A 161 23.31 29.26 9.62
C ARG A 161 23.27 28.13 8.59
N ILE A 162 22.09 27.77 8.09
CA ILE A 162 21.95 26.76 7.04
C ILE A 162 22.46 27.31 5.70
N GLY A 163 22.27 28.61 5.45
CA GLY A 163 22.90 29.35 4.36
C GLY A 163 22.38 29.03 2.96
N LYS A 164 21.29 28.26 2.84
CA LYS A 164 20.65 27.91 1.56
C LYS A 164 19.14 27.77 1.70
N PHE A 165 18.44 28.02 0.59
CA PHE A 165 17.02 27.75 0.39
C PHE A 165 16.85 26.67 -0.71
N PRO A 166 15.74 25.93 -0.75
CA PRO A 166 14.61 26.00 0.19
C PRO A 166 14.92 25.44 1.58
N LEU A 167 14.08 25.78 2.56
CA LEU A 167 14.11 25.30 3.94
C LEU A 167 12.81 24.57 4.27
N ILE A 168 12.90 23.47 5.01
CA ILE A 168 11.75 22.75 5.54
C ILE A 168 11.47 23.26 6.95
N ILE A 169 10.23 23.65 7.24
CA ILE A 169 9.81 24.20 8.53
C ILE A 169 8.73 23.30 9.10
N ARG A 170 8.97 22.76 10.31
CA ARG A 170 8.10 21.79 10.97
C ARG A 170 7.77 22.27 12.39
N PRO A 171 6.53 22.67 12.69
CA PRO A 171 6.14 23.07 14.04
C PRO A 171 6.11 21.88 15.00
N ALA A 172 6.58 22.10 16.22
CA ALA A 172 6.58 21.07 17.25
C ALA A 172 5.14 20.71 17.68
N PHE A 173 4.90 19.44 18.01
CA PHE A 173 3.62 18.92 18.52
C PHE A 173 2.38 19.21 17.65
N THR A 174 2.58 19.41 16.35
CA THR A 174 1.49 19.52 15.36
C THR A 174 1.33 18.21 14.60
N LEU A 175 0.09 17.84 14.27
CA LEU A 175 -0.20 16.63 13.49
C LEU A 175 -0.21 16.95 11.99
N GLY A 176 0.26 16.01 11.17
CA GLY A 176 0.16 16.09 9.70
C GLY A 176 0.85 17.31 9.07
N GLY A 177 1.91 17.84 9.71
CA GLY A 177 2.65 19.00 9.20
C GLY A 177 1.88 20.33 9.26
N GLN A 178 0.80 20.42 10.03
CA GLN A 178 0.03 21.66 10.19
C GLN A 178 0.92 22.81 10.68
N GLY A 179 0.79 23.96 10.03
CA GLY A 179 1.61 25.14 10.29
C GLY A 179 3.02 25.10 9.71
N GLY A 180 3.47 23.94 9.22
CA GLY A 180 4.74 23.81 8.52
C GLY A 180 4.68 24.17 7.04
N GLY A 181 5.78 23.95 6.35
CA GLY A 181 5.88 24.21 4.92
C GLY A 181 7.31 24.19 4.40
N ILE A 182 7.44 24.55 3.13
CA ILE A 182 8.71 24.72 2.44
C ILE A 182 8.84 26.22 2.14
N ALA A 183 9.86 26.85 2.69
CA ALA A 183 10.21 28.22 2.33
C ALA A 183 11.23 28.19 1.20
N TYR A 184 10.91 28.76 0.05
CA TYR A 184 11.82 28.93 -1.08
C TYR A 184 12.60 30.24 -1.01
N ASN A 185 12.14 31.18 -0.19
CA ASN A 185 12.71 32.51 -0.01
C ASN A 185 12.47 33.01 1.43
N ARG A 186 12.97 34.21 1.73
CA ARG A 186 12.91 34.80 3.07
C ARG A 186 11.49 35.22 3.44
N GLU A 187 10.72 35.69 2.48
CA GLU A 187 9.33 36.10 2.68
C GLU A 187 8.47 34.91 3.11
N GLU A 188 8.60 33.78 2.41
CA GLU A 188 7.92 32.53 2.76
C GLU A 188 8.41 31.96 4.10
N LEU A 189 9.71 32.07 4.39
CA LEU A 189 10.24 31.68 5.71
C LEU A 189 9.52 32.43 6.83
N GLU A 190 9.36 33.74 6.70
CA GLU A 190 8.69 34.56 7.71
C GLU A 190 7.21 34.22 7.84
N GLU A 191 6.51 33.98 6.72
CA GLU A 191 5.11 33.55 6.75
C GLU A 191 4.94 32.19 7.45
N ILE A 192 5.75 31.20 7.06
CA ILE A 192 5.63 29.83 7.55
C ILE A 192 6.08 29.74 9.01
N VAL A 193 7.19 30.38 9.40
CA VAL A 193 7.65 30.39 10.79
C VAL A 193 6.63 31.08 11.69
N PHE A 194 6.04 32.21 11.25
CA PHE A 194 5.02 32.90 12.03
C PHE A 194 3.81 32.01 12.29
N ARG A 195 3.26 31.43 11.22
CA ARG A 195 2.14 30.49 11.30
C ARG A 195 2.48 29.25 12.14
N GLY A 196 3.70 28.73 11.99
CA GLY A 196 4.18 27.56 12.72
C GLY A 196 4.30 27.80 14.22
N LEU A 197 4.84 28.95 14.63
CA LEU A 197 4.96 29.34 16.04
C LEU A 197 3.58 29.57 16.69
N ASP A 198 2.63 30.14 15.96
CA ASP A 198 1.25 30.35 16.43
C ASP A 198 0.48 29.03 16.60
N LEU A 199 0.67 28.09 15.67
CA LEU A 199 0.00 26.78 15.71
C LEU A 199 0.67 25.77 16.64
N SER A 200 1.96 25.92 16.92
CA SER A 200 2.71 25.05 17.82
C SER A 200 2.23 25.25 19.26
N PRO A 201 1.74 24.21 19.97
CA PRO A 201 1.29 24.31 21.37
C PRO A 201 2.38 24.79 22.34
N VAL A 202 3.64 24.70 21.93
CA VAL A 202 4.83 25.10 22.71
C VAL A 202 5.57 26.28 22.05
N SER A 203 4.98 26.92 21.04
CA SER A 203 5.57 28.01 20.26
C SER A 203 7.00 27.70 19.80
N GLU A 204 7.14 26.57 19.10
CA GLU A 204 8.41 26.05 18.62
C GLU A 204 8.28 25.56 17.17
N VAL A 205 9.25 25.90 16.33
CA VAL A 205 9.42 25.35 14.98
C VAL A 205 10.84 24.81 14.80
N LEU A 206 10.96 23.68 14.11
CA LEU A 206 12.22 23.13 13.60
C LEU A 206 12.40 23.58 12.15
N ILE A 207 13.53 24.22 11.84
CA ILE A 207 13.90 24.67 10.49
C ILE A 207 15.09 23.84 10.01
N GLU A 208 14.99 23.27 8.81
CA GLU A 208 15.94 22.30 8.29
C GLU A 208 16.33 22.58 6.84
N GLU A 209 17.52 22.14 6.45
CA GLU A 209 17.94 22.15 5.06
C GLU A 209 16.98 21.31 4.21
N SER A 210 16.64 21.83 3.03
CA SER A 210 15.87 21.06 2.07
C SER A 210 16.69 19.92 1.48
N LEU A 211 16.12 18.73 1.51
CA LEU A 211 16.57 17.56 0.77
C LEU A 211 15.70 17.29 -0.48
N LEU A 212 14.90 18.27 -0.92
CA LEU A 212 14.04 18.13 -2.09
C LEU A 212 14.80 17.59 -3.30
N GLY A 213 14.25 16.54 -3.92
CA GLY A 213 14.84 15.90 -5.10
C GLY A 213 15.91 14.85 -4.79
N TRP A 214 16.27 14.64 -3.52
CA TRP A 214 17.13 13.51 -3.14
C TRP A 214 16.36 12.20 -3.25
N LYS A 215 17.08 11.08 -3.41
CA LYS A 215 16.49 9.75 -3.36
C LYS A 215 16.03 9.46 -1.93
N GLU A 216 14.90 8.80 -1.76
CA GLU A 216 14.34 8.44 -0.45
C GLU A 216 14.22 6.92 -0.33
N TYR A 217 14.66 6.39 0.79
CA TYR A 217 14.76 4.95 1.06
C TYR A 217 14.21 4.60 2.43
N GLU A 218 13.68 3.38 2.55
CA GLU A 218 13.20 2.83 3.81
C GLU A 218 13.80 1.44 4.04
N MET A 219 14.15 1.15 5.29
CA MET A 219 14.63 -0.15 5.74
C MET A 219 13.72 -0.66 6.86
N GLU A 220 13.09 -1.80 6.65
CA GLU A 220 12.36 -2.52 7.70
C GLU A 220 13.34 -3.44 8.43
N VAL A 221 13.61 -3.11 9.69
CA VAL A 221 14.59 -3.81 10.52
C VAL A 221 13.90 -4.50 11.67
N MET A 222 14.39 -5.68 12.04
CA MET A 222 14.01 -6.33 13.28
C MET A 222 15.23 -6.64 14.14
N ARG A 223 15.02 -6.55 15.46
CA ARG A 223 16.02 -6.86 16.47
C ARG A 223 15.42 -7.67 17.62
N ASP A 224 16.18 -8.63 18.11
CA ASP A 224 15.85 -9.40 19.31
C ASP A 224 16.76 -9.09 20.51
N HIS A 225 16.39 -9.64 21.67
CA HIS A 225 17.09 -9.39 22.93
C HIS A 225 18.51 -10.00 22.99
N ALA A 226 18.85 -10.88 22.04
CA ALA A 226 20.20 -11.42 21.88
C ALA A 226 21.07 -10.55 20.94
N ASP A 227 20.56 -9.38 20.52
CA ASP A 227 21.16 -8.44 19.58
C ASP A 227 21.29 -8.98 18.14
N ASN A 228 20.56 -10.05 17.79
CA ASN A 228 20.42 -10.42 16.39
C ASN A 228 19.63 -9.33 15.68
N CYS A 229 20.12 -8.90 14.51
CA CYS A 229 19.47 -7.88 13.69
C CYS A 229 19.38 -8.36 12.24
N VAL A 230 18.24 -8.12 11.61
CA VAL A 230 18.00 -8.45 10.19
C VAL A 230 17.29 -7.30 9.50
N VAL A 231 17.63 -7.03 8.24
CA VAL A 231 16.82 -6.23 7.33
C VAL A 231 15.80 -7.15 6.66
N VAL A 232 14.52 -6.93 6.96
CA VAL A 232 13.43 -7.72 6.37
C VAL A 232 13.14 -7.25 4.95
N CYS A 233 13.13 -5.95 4.72
CA CYS A 233 12.85 -5.38 3.40
C CYS A 233 13.54 -4.03 3.25
N SER A 234 13.97 -3.74 2.02
CA SER A 234 14.47 -2.44 1.59
C SER A 234 13.55 -1.87 0.53
N ILE A 235 13.23 -0.59 0.64
CA ILE A 235 12.24 0.09 -0.20
C ILE A 235 12.88 1.34 -0.79
N GLU A 236 12.72 1.54 -2.10
CA GLU A 236 13.12 2.76 -2.81
C GLU A 236 11.88 3.52 -3.26
N ASN A 237 11.85 4.82 -2.98
CA ASN A 237 10.77 5.70 -3.42
C ASN A 237 11.04 6.16 -4.86
N LEU A 238 10.03 6.04 -5.74
CA LEU A 238 10.07 6.58 -7.09
C LEU A 238 9.93 8.10 -7.06
N ASP A 239 8.98 8.60 -6.27
CA ASP A 239 8.87 10.03 -5.99
C ASP A 239 10.01 10.44 -5.04
N PRO A 240 10.83 11.44 -5.39
CA PRO A 240 11.96 11.84 -4.57
C PRO A 240 11.50 12.59 -3.31
N MET A 241 12.45 12.78 -2.36
CA MET A 241 12.27 13.54 -1.13
C MET A 241 11.47 14.83 -1.38
N GLY A 242 10.41 15.02 -0.57
CA GLY A 242 9.45 16.11 -0.70
C GLY A 242 8.00 15.64 -0.84
N VAL A 243 7.82 14.38 -1.24
CA VAL A 243 6.54 13.66 -1.16
C VAL A 243 6.67 12.64 -0.03
N HIS A 244 5.72 12.62 0.89
CA HIS A 244 5.72 11.66 2.00
C HIS A 244 5.69 10.23 1.45
N THR A 245 6.46 9.29 2.02
CA THR A 245 6.53 7.87 1.59
C THR A 245 5.16 7.21 1.39
N GLY A 246 4.23 7.47 2.31
CA GLY A 246 2.82 7.08 2.21
C GLY A 246 2.06 7.61 0.97
N ASP A 247 2.42 8.79 0.46
CA ASP A 247 1.89 9.41 -0.78
C ASP A 247 2.79 9.19 -2.00
N SER A 248 3.97 8.58 -1.83
CA SER A 248 4.90 8.22 -2.90
C SER A 248 4.54 6.88 -3.55
N ILE A 249 4.87 6.73 -4.82
CA ILE A 249 5.06 5.41 -5.42
C ILE A 249 6.37 4.82 -4.87
N THR A 250 6.34 3.57 -4.42
CA THR A 250 7.52 2.89 -3.86
C THR A 250 7.70 1.50 -4.45
N VAL A 251 8.96 1.03 -4.47
CA VAL A 251 9.32 -0.29 -4.98
C VAL A 251 10.18 -1.07 -3.98
N ALA A 252 10.02 -2.39 -3.96
CA ALA A 252 10.89 -3.30 -3.25
C ALA A 252 11.44 -4.37 -4.22
N PRO A 253 12.74 -4.71 -4.17
CA PRO A 253 13.76 -4.14 -3.29
C PRO A 253 14.27 -2.76 -3.78
N ILE A 254 15.28 -2.19 -3.13
CA ILE A 254 16.06 -1.06 -3.66
C ILE A 254 16.69 -1.43 -5.02
N GLN A 255 16.65 -0.51 -5.98
CA GLN A 255 17.08 -0.71 -7.37
C GLN A 255 18.39 0.04 -7.71
N THR A 256 18.61 1.22 -7.14
CA THR A 256 19.63 2.16 -7.64
C THR A 256 20.82 2.40 -6.72
N LEU A 257 20.93 1.67 -5.61
CA LEU A 257 22.14 1.65 -4.78
C LEU A 257 23.11 0.58 -5.24
N SER A 258 24.40 0.90 -5.22
CA SER A 258 25.44 -0.13 -5.25
C SER A 258 25.40 -0.95 -3.95
N ASP A 259 25.91 -2.18 -3.98
CA ASP A 259 26.01 -3.01 -2.77
C ASP A 259 26.76 -2.28 -1.64
N ARG A 260 27.81 -1.51 -1.94
CA ARG A 260 28.53 -0.71 -0.93
C ARG A 260 27.63 0.32 -0.24
N GLU A 261 26.83 1.06 -1.01
CA GLU A 261 25.89 2.03 -0.46
C GLU A 261 24.79 1.34 0.35
N TYR A 262 24.30 0.19 -0.14
CA TYR A 262 23.33 -0.63 0.57
C TYR A 262 23.87 -1.14 1.90
N GLN A 263 25.09 -1.67 1.96
CA GLN A 263 25.70 -2.15 3.20
C GLN A 263 25.92 -1.01 4.20
N ILE A 264 26.31 0.20 3.74
CA ILE A 264 26.42 1.38 4.60
C ILE A 264 25.06 1.74 5.21
N MET A 265 23.99 1.72 4.40
CA MET A 265 22.63 1.97 4.88
C MET A 265 22.14 0.89 5.84
N ARG A 266 22.45 -0.38 5.56
CA ARG A 266 22.15 -1.53 6.42
C ARG A 266 22.84 -1.43 7.77
N ASP A 267 24.14 -1.14 7.79
CA ASP A 267 24.91 -0.97 9.02
C ASP A 267 24.42 0.23 9.83
N ALA A 268 24.09 1.34 9.16
CA ALA A 268 23.46 2.49 9.80
C ALA A 268 22.10 2.11 10.42
N SER A 269 21.28 1.35 9.71
CA SER A 269 19.98 0.88 10.20
C SER A 269 20.11 0.05 11.48
N PHE A 270 21.12 -0.83 11.55
CA PHE A 270 21.42 -1.59 12.76
C PHE A 270 22.00 -0.75 13.90
N ALA A 271 22.81 0.26 13.59
CA ALA A 271 23.31 1.20 14.60
C ALA A 271 22.17 2.04 15.20
N ILE A 272 21.23 2.48 14.36
CA ILE A 272 20.06 3.27 14.75
C ILE A 272 19.16 2.47 15.68
N ILE A 273 18.73 1.27 15.29
CA ILE A 273 17.80 0.48 16.11
C ILE A 273 18.40 0.13 17.48
N ARG A 274 19.72 -0.10 17.55
CA ARG A 274 20.47 -0.29 18.79
C ARG A 274 20.54 0.96 19.65
N GLU A 275 20.90 2.10 19.08
CA GLU A 275 21.04 3.35 19.84
C GLU A 275 19.69 3.85 20.34
N ILE A 276 18.62 3.72 19.56
CA ILE A 276 17.27 4.05 20.01
C ILE A 276 16.83 3.12 21.14
N GLY A 277 17.32 1.87 21.16
CA GLY A 277 17.06 0.91 22.23
C GLY A 277 15.82 0.05 21.99
N VAL A 278 15.46 -0.18 20.72
CA VAL A 278 14.43 -1.17 20.36
C VAL A 278 15.10 -2.54 20.43
N GLU A 279 14.82 -3.30 21.50
CA GLU A 279 15.47 -4.59 21.78
C GLU A 279 14.63 -5.80 21.36
N THR A 280 13.32 -5.66 21.18
CA THR A 280 12.43 -6.82 20.98
C THR A 280 11.31 -6.51 19.99
N GLY A 281 11.65 -6.26 18.72
CA GLY A 281 10.63 -5.92 17.73
C GLY A 281 11.17 -5.40 16.41
N GLY A 282 10.25 -4.91 15.59
CA GLY A 282 10.55 -4.27 14.31
C GLY A 282 10.45 -2.76 14.37
N SER A 283 11.23 -2.09 13.51
CA SER A 283 11.21 -0.65 13.27
C SER A 283 11.43 -0.33 11.80
N ASN A 284 10.77 0.71 11.32
CA ASN A 284 11.03 1.32 10.02
C ASN A 284 12.05 2.45 10.19
N ILE A 285 13.06 2.52 9.31
CA ILE A 285 14.09 3.56 9.31
C ILE A 285 14.16 4.20 7.93
N GLN A 286 14.15 5.53 7.86
CA GLN A 286 14.14 6.29 6.61
C GLN A 286 15.46 7.02 6.37
N PHE A 287 15.89 7.02 5.12
CA PHE A 287 17.11 7.66 4.65
C PHE A 287 16.85 8.50 3.41
N ALA A 288 17.68 9.53 3.23
CA ALA A 288 17.80 10.24 1.97
C ALA A 288 19.24 10.16 1.46
N THR A 289 19.41 10.00 0.14
CA THR A 289 20.73 10.01 -0.50
C THR A 289 20.79 11.03 -1.62
N ASP A 290 21.84 11.86 -1.60
CA ASP A 290 22.12 12.78 -2.70
C ASP A 290 22.57 11.98 -3.93
N PRO A 291 21.82 11.99 -5.05
CA PRO A 291 22.17 11.24 -6.24
C PRO A 291 23.50 11.71 -6.89
N LYS A 292 24.01 12.89 -6.53
CA LYS A 292 25.25 13.45 -7.10
C LYS A 292 26.49 13.11 -6.28
N THR A 293 26.36 13.06 -4.95
CA THR A 293 27.50 12.93 -4.04
C THR A 293 27.53 11.61 -3.27
N GLY A 294 26.41 10.88 -3.21
CA GLY A 294 26.26 9.70 -2.36
C GLY A 294 26.15 10.03 -0.87
N ARG A 295 26.03 11.31 -0.48
CA ARG A 295 25.80 11.71 0.92
C ARG A 295 24.49 11.10 1.40
N MET A 296 24.56 10.22 2.39
CA MET A 296 23.42 9.57 3.02
C MET A 296 23.08 10.30 4.33
N ILE A 297 21.80 10.61 4.51
CA ILE A 297 21.25 11.28 5.69
C ILE A 297 20.14 10.43 6.28
N VAL A 298 20.08 10.33 7.61
CA VAL A 298 18.97 9.70 8.32
C VAL A 298 17.83 10.70 8.50
N ILE A 299 16.61 10.30 8.18
CA ILE A 299 15.42 11.16 8.25
C ILE A 299 14.66 10.96 9.56
N GLU A 300 14.24 9.72 9.82
CA GLU A 300 13.52 9.34 11.04
C GLU A 300 13.59 7.83 11.27
N MET A 301 13.15 7.38 12.45
CA MET A 301 12.78 5.99 12.67
C MET A 301 11.45 5.89 13.40
N ASN A 302 10.69 4.85 13.10
CA ASN A 302 9.41 4.56 13.72
C ASN A 302 9.58 3.30 14.60
N PRO A 303 9.58 3.40 15.95
CA PRO A 303 9.85 2.29 16.87
C PRO A 303 8.63 1.36 17.07
N ARG A 304 7.99 0.99 15.96
CA ARG A 304 6.74 0.22 15.91
C ARG A 304 6.55 -0.37 14.51
N VAL A 305 5.53 -1.23 14.35
CA VAL A 305 5.01 -1.54 13.02
C VAL A 305 4.44 -0.29 12.35
N SER A 306 4.45 -0.31 11.03
CA SER A 306 4.07 0.79 10.15
C SER A 306 3.33 0.26 8.91
N ARG A 307 2.80 1.17 8.08
CA ARG A 307 2.32 0.82 6.74
C ARG A 307 3.41 0.16 5.90
N SER A 308 4.63 0.71 5.95
CA SER A 308 5.79 0.14 5.28
C SER A 308 6.13 -1.27 5.78
N SER A 309 5.92 -1.58 7.06
CA SER A 309 6.10 -2.94 7.59
C SER A 309 5.02 -3.92 7.11
N ALA A 310 3.78 -3.45 6.92
CA ALA A 310 2.72 -4.27 6.33
C ALA A 310 3.03 -4.54 4.85
N LEU A 311 3.38 -3.49 4.10
CA LEU A 311 3.86 -3.60 2.72
C LEU A 311 5.04 -4.56 2.61
N ALA A 312 6.07 -4.43 3.45
CA ALA A 312 7.23 -5.31 3.48
C ALA A 312 6.87 -6.76 3.80
N SER A 313 5.93 -6.97 4.72
CA SER A 313 5.45 -8.32 5.05
C SER A 313 4.77 -8.96 3.83
N LYS A 314 3.97 -8.19 3.08
CA LYS A 314 3.35 -8.69 1.85
C LYS A 314 4.36 -8.86 0.72
N ALA A 315 5.32 -7.95 0.59
CA ALA A 315 6.34 -7.99 -0.45
C ALA A 315 7.26 -9.21 -0.31
N THR A 316 7.64 -9.55 0.91
CA THR A 316 8.62 -10.60 1.17
C THR A 316 7.99 -11.93 1.56
N GLY A 317 6.77 -11.92 2.11
CA GLY A 317 6.15 -13.06 2.78
C GLY A 317 6.58 -13.22 4.24
N PHE A 318 7.44 -12.34 4.76
CA PHE A 318 7.95 -12.37 6.12
C PHE A 318 6.98 -11.67 7.09
N PRO A 319 6.35 -12.35 8.07
CA PRO A 319 5.28 -11.78 8.88
C PRO A 319 5.81 -10.93 10.05
N ILE A 320 6.19 -9.67 9.79
CA ILE A 320 6.87 -8.79 10.75
C ILE A 320 6.10 -8.66 12.07
N ALA A 321 4.80 -8.36 12.03
CA ALA A 321 3.99 -8.16 13.24
C ALA A 321 3.88 -9.42 14.11
N LYS A 322 3.76 -10.59 13.48
CA LYS A 322 3.73 -11.90 14.16
C LYS A 322 5.02 -12.15 14.91
N ILE A 323 6.15 -11.92 14.23
CA ILE A 323 7.48 -12.17 14.77
C ILE A 323 7.80 -11.15 15.85
N ALA A 324 7.52 -9.86 15.63
CA ALA A 324 7.67 -8.81 16.63
C ALA A 324 6.89 -9.11 17.93
N ALA A 325 5.68 -9.67 17.83
CA ALA A 325 4.90 -10.07 19.00
C ALA A 325 5.57 -11.23 19.78
N LYS A 326 6.19 -12.19 19.09
CA LYS A 326 6.97 -13.26 19.73
C LYS A 326 8.26 -12.73 20.37
N LEU A 327 8.98 -11.86 19.69
CA LEU A 327 10.18 -11.21 20.23
C LEU A 327 9.86 -10.42 21.50
N ALA A 328 8.73 -9.69 21.52
CA ALA A 328 8.28 -8.92 22.68
C ALA A 328 8.05 -9.77 23.95
N VAL A 329 7.88 -11.08 23.81
CA VAL A 329 7.72 -12.02 24.93
C VAL A 329 8.94 -12.92 25.14
N GLY A 330 10.11 -12.52 24.65
CA GLY A 330 11.39 -13.11 25.01
C GLY A 330 11.94 -14.16 24.04
N TYR A 331 11.30 -14.40 22.90
CA TYR A 331 11.91 -15.20 21.83
C TYR A 331 13.11 -14.48 21.20
N THR A 332 14.03 -15.25 20.62
CA THR A 332 15.01 -14.76 19.64
C THR A 332 14.62 -15.14 18.21
N LEU A 333 15.21 -14.48 17.22
CA LEU A 333 14.92 -14.72 15.80
C LEU A 333 15.26 -16.15 15.35
N ASP A 334 16.29 -16.76 15.93
CA ASP A 334 16.72 -18.13 15.65
C ASP A 334 15.79 -19.19 16.27
N GLU A 335 15.04 -18.83 17.31
CA GLU A 335 14.04 -19.71 17.95
C GLU A 335 12.70 -19.73 17.19
N ILE A 336 12.45 -18.74 16.31
CA ILE A 336 11.21 -18.62 15.54
C ILE A 336 11.41 -19.23 14.15
N ARG A 337 10.49 -20.10 13.72
CA ARG A 337 10.52 -20.74 12.40
C ARG A 337 9.91 -19.83 11.34
N ASN A 338 10.46 -19.82 10.13
CA ASN A 338 9.86 -19.16 8.97
C ASN A 338 8.58 -19.91 8.54
N ASP A 339 7.45 -19.20 8.49
CA ASP A 339 6.14 -19.77 8.18
C ASP A 339 6.04 -20.31 6.74
N ILE A 340 6.73 -19.65 5.79
CA ILE A 340 6.61 -19.95 4.37
C ILE A 340 7.44 -21.17 3.97
N THR A 341 8.74 -21.16 4.29
CA THR A 341 9.64 -22.29 3.95
C THR A 341 9.48 -23.44 4.93
N ARG A 342 9.06 -23.16 6.18
CA ARG A 342 9.01 -24.15 7.27
C ARG A 342 10.33 -24.88 7.49
N GLU A 343 11.46 -24.48 6.94
CA GLU A 343 12.73 -25.20 7.10
C GLU A 343 13.83 -24.30 7.66
N THR A 344 13.63 -22.98 7.56
CA THR A 344 14.58 -21.97 8.03
C THR A 344 14.08 -21.26 9.29
N PRO A 345 14.97 -20.70 10.11
CA PRO A 345 14.59 -19.78 11.19
C PRO A 345 14.13 -18.42 10.62
N ALA A 346 13.66 -17.53 11.49
CA ALA A 346 13.34 -16.13 11.18
C ALA A 346 14.58 -15.22 11.22
N SER A 347 15.73 -15.73 11.65
CA SER A 347 17.03 -15.04 11.69
C SER A 347 17.71 -15.01 10.31
N PHE A 348 17.05 -14.44 9.31
CA PHE A 348 17.57 -14.27 7.95
C PHE A 348 17.05 -12.96 7.33
N GLU A 349 17.69 -12.53 6.25
CA GLU A 349 17.22 -11.41 5.41
C GLU A 349 16.55 -11.98 4.17
N PRO A 350 15.25 -11.69 3.93
CA PRO A 350 14.57 -12.16 2.74
C PRO A 350 15.25 -11.73 1.45
N THR A 351 15.28 -12.63 0.48
CA THR A 351 15.69 -12.34 -0.91
C THR A 351 14.50 -12.61 -1.82
N ILE A 352 14.18 -11.67 -2.69
CA ILE A 352 13.05 -11.77 -3.62
C ILE A 352 13.54 -11.78 -5.07
N ASP A 353 12.93 -12.60 -5.91
CA ASP A 353 13.28 -12.75 -7.33
C ASP A 353 12.27 -12.04 -8.27
N TYR A 354 11.62 -11.03 -7.73
CA TYR A 354 10.60 -10.20 -8.35
C TYR A 354 10.71 -8.75 -7.86
N VAL A 355 9.95 -7.86 -8.50
CA VAL A 355 9.78 -6.47 -8.09
C VAL A 355 8.37 -6.28 -7.57
N VAL A 356 8.26 -5.61 -6.43
CA VAL A 356 7.00 -5.17 -5.86
C VAL A 356 6.85 -3.68 -6.10
N THR A 357 5.65 -3.22 -6.46
CA THR A 357 5.35 -1.80 -6.63
C THR A 357 4.09 -1.45 -5.85
N LYS A 358 4.20 -0.45 -4.97
CA LYS A 358 3.09 0.16 -4.26
C LYS A 358 2.74 1.50 -4.90
N ILE A 359 1.44 1.76 -5.06
CA ILE A 359 0.92 3.06 -5.52
C ILE A 359 -0.20 3.52 -4.58
N PRO A 360 -0.14 4.76 -4.08
CA PRO A 360 -1.17 5.32 -3.21
C PRO A 360 -2.47 5.64 -3.96
N ARG A 361 -3.58 5.52 -3.24
CA ARG A 361 -4.93 5.85 -3.71
C ARG A 361 -5.40 7.16 -3.06
N PHE A 362 -5.76 8.15 -3.88
CA PHE A 362 -6.26 9.46 -3.44
C PHE A 362 -7.75 9.62 -3.72
N THR A 363 -8.49 10.50 -3.05
CA THR A 363 -9.92 10.79 -3.34
C THR A 363 -10.23 12.29 -3.42
N PHE A 364 -9.37 13.05 -4.10
CA PHE A 364 -9.51 14.50 -4.22
C PHE A 364 -10.82 14.95 -4.89
N GLU A 365 -11.44 14.10 -5.71
CA GLU A 365 -12.75 14.34 -6.31
C GLU A 365 -13.86 14.56 -5.26
N LYS A 366 -13.69 14.03 -4.04
CA LYS A 366 -14.62 14.25 -2.92
C LYS A 366 -14.35 15.55 -2.16
N PHE A 367 -13.20 16.19 -2.41
CA PHE A 367 -12.74 17.40 -1.72
C PHE A 367 -12.27 18.46 -2.73
N PRO A 368 -13.16 19.02 -3.57
CA PRO A 368 -12.78 19.92 -4.66
C PRO A 368 -12.10 21.22 -4.21
N LYS A 369 -12.22 21.59 -2.93
CA LYS A 369 -11.55 22.75 -2.33
C LYS A 369 -10.19 22.43 -1.68
N ALA A 370 -9.84 21.15 -1.55
CA ALA A 370 -8.58 20.74 -0.96
C ALA A 370 -7.43 20.95 -1.96
N ASN A 371 -6.23 21.24 -1.44
CA ASN A 371 -5.04 21.36 -2.26
C ASN A 371 -4.53 19.96 -2.66
N PRO A 372 -4.53 19.59 -3.97
CA PRO A 372 -4.16 18.26 -4.45
C PRO A 372 -2.65 18.05 -4.61
N VAL A 373 -1.83 19.08 -4.33
CA VAL A 373 -0.37 18.98 -4.39
C VAL A 373 0.14 18.01 -3.33
N LEU A 374 0.94 17.03 -3.72
CA LEU A 374 1.56 16.09 -2.77
C LEU A 374 2.74 16.77 -2.08
N THR A 375 2.87 16.56 -0.78
CA THR A 375 3.90 17.17 0.06
C THR A 375 4.39 16.15 1.09
N THR A 376 5.16 16.59 2.08
CA THR A 376 5.55 15.81 3.25
C THR A 376 4.39 15.45 4.19
N ALA A 377 3.16 15.90 3.91
CA ALA A 377 1.96 15.55 4.68
C ALA A 377 1.08 14.64 3.83
N MET A 378 0.79 13.45 4.36
CA MET A 378 0.05 12.40 3.65
C MET A 378 -1.41 12.80 3.38
N LYS A 379 -1.92 12.46 2.19
CA LYS A 379 -3.29 12.74 1.70
C LYS A 379 -3.96 11.53 1.06
N SER A 380 -3.21 10.45 0.81
CA SER A 380 -3.75 9.18 0.35
C SER A 380 -4.66 8.52 1.39
N VAL A 381 -5.65 7.78 0.91
CA VAL A 381 -6.71 7.12 1.70
C VAL A 381 -6.60 5.60 1.69
N GLY A 382 -5.55 5.07 1.05
CA GLY A 382 -5.25 3.66 0.90
C GLY A 382 -4.16 3.46 -0.15
N GLU A 383 -3.84 2.21 -0.47
CA GLU A 383 -2.77 1.87 -1.41
C GLU A 383 -3.04 0.54 -2.11
N ALA A 384 -2.52 0.41 -3.33
CA ALA A 384 -2.50 -0.84 -4.08
C ALA A 384 -1.06 -1.33 -4.18
N MET A 385 -0.87 -2.64 -4.15
CA MET A 385 0.40 -3.30 -4.39
C MET A 385 0.26 -4.26 -5.57
N ALA A 386 1.35 -4.44 -6.32
CA ALA A 386 1.47 -5.50 -7.30
C ALA A 386 2.86 -6.09 -7.30
N ILE A 387 2.96 -7.32 -7.81
CA ILE A 387 4.21 -8.07 -7.94
C ILE A 387 4.38 -8.43 -9.42
N GLY A 388 5.58 -8.24 -9.96
CA GLY A 388 5.95 -8.68 -11.31
C GLY A 388 7.41 -9.11 -11.37
N ARG A 389 7.78 -9.94 -12.34
CA ARG A 389 9.18 -10.38 -12.52
C ARG A 389 10.10 -9.26 -12.98
N THR A 390 9.54 -8.15 -13.43
CA THR A 390 10.25 -6.95 -13.82
C THR A 390 9.52 -5.72 -13.27
N PHE A 391 10.25 -4.62 -13.09
CA PHE A 391 9.66 -3.33 -12.72
C PHE A 391 8.52 -2.91 -13.66
N LYS A 392 8.68 -3.12 -14.97
CA LYS A 392 7.68 -2.71 -15.98
C LYS A 392 6.36 -3.49 -15.81
N GLU A 393 6.46 -4.80 -15.61
CA GLU A 393 5.29 -5.64 -15.33
C GLU A 393 4.62 -5.24 -14.01
N SER A 394 5.40 -5.11 -12.93
CA SER A 394 4.91 -4.71 -11.61
C SER A 394 4.21 -3.36 -11.63
N MET A 395 4.82 -2.36 -12.27
CA MET A 395 4.28 -1.00 -12.40
C MET A 395 2.94 -0.99 -13.15
N GLN A 396 2.83 -1.66 -14.31
CA GLN A 396 1.57 -1.68 -15.05
C GLN A 396 0.47 -2.45 -14.31
N LYS A 397 0.82 -3.51 -13.56
CA LYS A 397 -0.11 -4.20 -12.66
C LYS A 397 -0.59 -3.27 -11.55
N ALA A 398 0.32 -2.59 -10.86
CA ALA A 398 -0.03 -1.67 -9.78
C ALA A 398 -0.95 -0.54 -10.26
N LEU A 399 -0.67 0.04 -11.44
CA LEU A 399 -1.49 1.12 -12.01
C LEU A 399 -2.92 0.68 -12.34
N ARG A 400 -3.12 -0.54 -12.84
CA ARG A 400 -4.47 -1.07 -13.11
C ARG A 400 -5.18 -1.62 -11.87
N SER A 401 -4.45 -1.88 -10.77
CA SER A 401 -5.03 -2.22 -9.46
C SER A 401 -5.60 -1.02 -8.70
N LEU A 402 -5.42 0.21 -9.19
CA LEU A 402 -5.77 1.43 -8.43
C LEU A 402 -7.27 1.70 -8.29
N GLU A 403 -8.13 1.01 -9.04
CA GLU A 403 -9.57 1.29 -9.06
C GLU A 403 -9.87 2.76 -9.40
N THR A 404 -9.11 3.29 -10.36
CA THR A 404 -9.23 4.66 -10.92
C THR A 404 -9.60 4.64 -12.40
N SER A 405 -10.02 3.49 -12.94
CA SER A 405 -10.34 3.27 -14.35
C SER A 405 -9.16 3.47 -15.32
N ARG A 406 -7.93 3.53 -14.82
CA ARG A 406 -6.69 3.51 -15.63
C ARG A 406 -6.33 2.06 -15.96
N TRP A 407 -5.82 1.81 -17.15
CA TRP A 407 -5.62 0.43 -17.64
C TRP A 407 -4.15 -0.05 -17.57
N GLY A 408 -3.26 0.82 -17.09
CA GLY A 408 -1.82 0.64 -17.05
C GLY A 408 -1.13 2.00 -17.10
N PHE A 409 0.07 2.06 -17.67
CA PHE A 409 0.79 3.32 -17.88
C PHE A 409 0.28 4.03 -19.15
N GLY A 410 -0.92 4.63 -19.05
CA GLY A 410 -1.60 5.31 -20.16
C GLY A 410 -2.15 4.35 -21.22
N PHE A 411 -2.35 4.87 -22.43
CA PHE A 411 -3.02 4.21 -23.55
C PHE A 411 -4.45 3.80 -23.20
N ASP A 412 -5.17 4.72 -22.54
CA ASP A 412 -6.55 4.55 -22.11
C ASP A 412 -7.36 5.84 -22.35
N PRO A 413 -8.71 5.81 -22.23
CA PRO A 413 -9.56 6.97 -22.54
C PRO A 413 -9.33 8.20 -21.65
N LYS A 414 -8.57 8.09 -20.54
CA LYS A 414 -8.29 9.22 -19.64
C LYS A 414 -7.02 9.99 -20.00
N ASP A 415 -6.28 9.56 -21.01
CA ASP A 415 -5.11 10.31 -21.47
C ASP A 415 -5.52 11.70 -22.00
N PRO A 416 -4.74 12.74 -21.70
CA PRO A 416 -5.09 14.10 -22.08
C PRO A 416 -5.09 14.29 -23.61
N GLU A 417 -6.11 14.98 -24.12
CA GLU A 417 -6.19 15.35 -25.53
C GLU A 417 -5.37 16.62 -25.81
N ALA A 418 -4.41 16.53 -26.73
CA ALA A 418 -3.56 17.63 -27.19
C ALA A 418 -2.99 18.53 -26.06
N PRO A 419 -2.28 17.96 -25.06
CA PRO A 419 -1.74 18.74 -23.95
C PRO A 419 -0.66 19.72 -24.43
N THR A 420 -0.63 20.93 -23.90
CA THR A 420 0.45 21.87 -24.21
C THR A 420 1.72 21.51 -23.43
N HIS A 421 2.88 21.96 -23.92
CA HIS A 421 4.14 21.80 -23.19
C HIS A 421 4.06 22.38 -21.76
N ALA A 422 3.36 23.52 -21.59
CA ALA A 422 3.17 24.15 -20.28
C ALA A 422 2.29 23.29 -19.34
N ASP A 423 1.28 22.59 -19.88
CA ASP A 423 0.46 21.68 -19.08
C ASP A 423 1.27 20.51 -18.54
N ILE A 424 2.06 19.88 -19.42
CA ILE A 424 2.94 18.76 -19.07
C ILE A 424 3.96 19.21 -18.03
N GLU A 425 4.67 20.31 -18.27
CA GLU A 425 5.69 20.82 -17.35
C GLU A 425 5.10 21.08 -15.96
N ARG A 426 3.94 21.76 -15.89
CA ARG A 426 3.27 22.08 -14.63
C ARG A 426 2.87 20.81 -13.86
N LYS A 427 2.31 19.81 -14.56
CA LYS A 427 1.88 18.54 -13.97
C LYS A 427 3.04 17.63 -13.57
N LEU A 428 4.22 17.79 -14.15
CA LEU A 428 5.42 17.06 -13.76
C LEU A 428 6.20 17.75 -12.63
N ARG A 429 6.32 19.08 -12.68
CA ARG A 429 7.08 19.87 -11.72
C ARG A 429 6.46 19.88 -10.33
N VAL A 430 5.13 19.93 -10.26
CA VAL A 430 4.38 19.94 -8.99
C VAL A 430 3.82 18.54 -8.72
N PRO A 431 4.30 17.81 -7.71
CA PRO A 431 3.79 16.49 -7.37
C PRO A 431 2.27 16.48 -7.17
N ASN A 432 1.60 15.52 -7.81
CA ASN A 432 0.14 15.36 -7.77
C ASN A 432 -0.23 13.89 -8.01
N ALA A 433 -1.46 13.50 -7.65
CA ALA A 433 -1.94 12.12 -7.76
C ALA A 433 -1.88 11.52 -9.19
N GLU A 434 -1.86 12.35 -10.23
CA GLU A 434 -1.84 11.91 -11.63
C GLU A 434 -0.45 11.98 -12.25
N ARG A 435 0.58 12.45 -11.52
CA ARG A 435 1.92 12.75 -12.06
C ARG A 435 2.52 11.59 -12.84
N ILE A 436 2.33 10.35 -12.38
CA ILE A 436 2.78 9.15 -13.07
C ILE A 436 2.23 9.07 -14.51
N PHE A 437 0.97 9.43 -14.73
CA PHE A 437 0.38 9.41 -16.07
C PHE A 437 0.87 10.56 -16.96
N TRP A 438 1.19 11.71 -16.37
CA TRP A 438 1.81 12.81 -17.08
C TRP A 438 3.24 12.51 -17.53
N LEU A 439 3.95 11.58 -16.87
CA LEU A 439 5.24 11.06 -17.36
C LEU A 439 5.06 10.33 -18.70
N GLN A 440 4.03 9.49 -18.81
CA GLN A 440 3.70 8.83 -20.08
C GLN A 440 3.42 9.87 -21.16
N THR A 441 2.58 10.85 -20.85
CA THR A 441 2.20 11.93 -21.78
C THR A 441 3.44 12.71 -22.26
N ALA A 442 4.37 13.03 -21.36
CA ALA A 442 5.63 13.67 -21.73
C ALA A 442 6.45 12.83 -22.72
N PHE A 443 6.64 11.53 -22.44
CA PHE A 443 7.43 10.66 -23.33
C PHE A 443 6.78 10.48 -24.71
N VAL A 444 5.47 10.26 -24.79
CA VAL A 444 4.79 10.06 -26.09
C VAL A 444 4.68 11.36 -26.90
N THR A 445 4.83 12.52 -26.26
CA THR A 445 4.91 13.84 -26.93
C THR A 445 6.35 14.25 -27.24
N GLY A 446 7.33 13.38 -27.01
CA GLY A 446 8.71 13.56 -27.44
C GLY A 446 9.65 14.21 -26.43
N TRP A 447 9.25 14.37 -25.16
CA TRP A 447 10.17 14.84 -24.12
C TRP A 447 11.31 13.83 -23.91
N THR A 448 12.53 14.36 -23.73
CA THR A 448 13.69 13.52 -23.39
C THR A 448 13.68 13.15 -21.91
N MET A 449 14.44 12.10 -21.56
CA MET A 449 14.60 11.71 -20.16
C MET A 449 15.21 12.82 -19.31
N GLU A 450 16.14 13.60 -19.88
CA GLU A 450 16.80 14.70 -19.20
C GLU A 450 15.80 15.81 -18.85
N GLN A 451 14.90 16.16 -19.78
CA GLN A 451 13.85 17.15 -19.54
C GLN A 451 12.91 16.69 -18.42
N VAL A 452 12.51 15.42 -18.44
CA VAL A 452 11.64 14.85 -17.39
C VAL A 452 12.37 14.78 -16.06
N PHE A 453 13.64 14.37 -16.03
CA PHE A 453 14.47 14.35 -14.82
C PHE A 453 14.60 15.75 -14.21
N GLU A 454 14.90 16.77 -15.03
CA GLU A 454 15.09 18.15 -14.56
C GLU A 454 13.87 18.67 -13.80
N VAL A 455 12.66 18.37 -14.28
CA VAL A 455 11.43 18.85 -13.64
C VAL A 455 10.93 17.94 -12.52
N THR A 456 11.30 16.65 -12.52
CA THR A 456 10.75 15.69 -11.56
C THR A 456 11.69 15.24 -10.44
N GLN A 457 12.99 15.19 -10.74
CA GLN A 457 14.04 14.56 -9.93
C GLN A 457 13.82 13.06 -9.66
N ILE A 458 12.93 12.39 -10.40
CA ILE A 458 12.73 10.94 -10.35
C ILE A 458 13.96 10.26 -10.96
N ASP A 459 14.50 9.22 -10.31
CA ASP A 459 15.76 8.61 -10.75
C ASP A 459 15.72 8.17 -12.24
N PRO A 460 16.79 8.44 -13.03
CA PRO A 460 16.84 8.06 -14.45
C PRO A 460 16.61 6.57 -14.73
N TRP A 461 16.88 5.67 -13.78
CA TRP A 461 16.58 4.25 -13.90
C TRP A 461 15.07 4.00 -14.06
N PHE A 462 14.24 4.62 -13.20
CA PHE A 462 12.78 4.54 -13.31
C PHE A 462 12.30 5.18 -14.60
N LEU A 463 12.80 6.38 -14.91
CA LEU A 463 12.42 7.10 -16.13
C LEU A 463 12.76 6.31 -17.39
N GLY A 464 13.91 5.65 -17.44
CA GLY A 464 14.30 4.79 -18.56
C GLY A 464 13.35 3.62 -18.77
N HIS A 465 12.92 2.96 -17.70
CA HIS A 465 11.94 1.87 -17.80
C HIS A 465 10.54 2.36 -18.15
N LEU A 466 10.08 3.47 -17.59
CA LEU A 466 8.79 4.08 -17.94
C LEU A 466 8.79 4.55 -19.40
N LYS A 467 9.89 5.14 -19.87
CA LYS A 467 10.07 5.50 -21.28
C LYS A 467 9.99 4.28 -22.20
N GLN A 468 10.60 3.16 -21.83
CA GLN A 468 10.47 1.92 -22.61
C GLN A 468 9.01 1.44 -22.72
N ILE A 469 8.21 1.58 -21.65
CA ILE A 469 6.77 1.26 -21.71
C ILE A 469 6.05 2.25 -22.65
N ALA A 470 6.32 3.55 -22.52
CA ALA A 470 5.70 4.57 -23.37
C ALA A 470 6.05 4.37 -24.86
N ASP A 471 7.33 4.12 -25.17
CA ASP A 471 7.81 3.89 -26.52
C ASP A 471 7.18 2.62 -27.11
N GLU A 472 7.14 1.52 -26.33
CA GLU A 472 6.50 0.29 -26.79
C GLU A 472 5.01 0.52 -27.06
N GLY A 473 4.29 1.16 -26.13
CA GLY A 473 2.86 1.45 -26.24
C GLY A 473 2.50 2.31 -27.45
N LEU A 474 3.35 3.30 -27.77
CA LEU A 474 3.20 4.14 -28.96
C LEU A 474 3.38 3.34 -30.25
N ASP A 475 4.21 2.29 -30.23
CA ASP A 475 4.53 1.47 -31.38
C ASP A 475 3.56 0.28 -31.58
N ILE A 476 2.77 -0.11 -30.57
CA ILE A 476 1.80 -1.22 -30.67
C ILE A 476 0.88 -1.11 -31.91
N PRO A 477 0.26 0.04 -32.23
CA PRO A 477 -0.59 0.18 -33.43
C PRO A 477 0.15 -0.01 -34.77
N ASN A 478 1.48 0.08 -34.78
CA ASN A 478 2.30 -0.22 -35.96
C ASN A 478 2.54 -1.72 -36.16
N HIS A 479 2.17 -2.53 -35.17
CA HIS A 479 2.31 -3.99 -35.18
C HIS A 479 0.97 -4.70 -35.31
N SER A 480 0.01 -4.09 -36.02
CA SER A 480 -1.22 -4.78 -36.42
C SER A 480 -0.88 -5.98 -37.32
N GLY A 481 -1.77 -6.98 -37.35
CA GLY A 481 -1.53 -8.23 -38.09
C GLY A 481 -1.13 -8.00 -39.55
N GLU A 482 -1.78 -7.06 -40.23
CA GLU A 482 -1.46 -6.71 -41.62
C GLU A 482 -0.05 -6.10 -41.77
N LYS A 483 0.34 -5.17 -40.89
CA LYS A 483 1.66 -4.53 -40.93
C LYS A 483 2.77 -5.50 -40.57
N VAL A 484 2.53 -6.41 -39.62
CA VAL A 484 3.48 -7.48 -39.25
C VAL A 484 3.64 -8.48 -40.40
N ILE A 485 2.56 -8.90 -41.05
CA ILE A 485 2.64 -9.76 -42.23
C ILE A 485 3.44 -9.07 -43.35
N ALA A 486 3.21 -7.77 -43.54
CA ALA A 486 3.94 -6.98 -44.54
C ALA A 486 5.45 -6.86 -44.25
N SER A 487 5.87 -6.86 -42.98
CA SER A 487 7.28 -6.76 -42.58
C SER A 487 8.07 -8.08 -42.76
N ILE A 488 7.37 -9.21 -42.83
CA ILE A 488 8.00 -10.51 -43.13
C ILE A 488 8.33 -10.58 -44.63
N PRO A 489 9.57 -10.97 -45.04
CA PRO A 489 9.92 -11.15 -46.44
C PRO A 489 8.97 -12.13 -47.13
N GLU A 490 8.53 -11.82 -48.35
CA GLU A 490 7.50 -12.60 -49.05
C GLU A 490 7.87 -14.10 -49.17
N ALA A 491 9.14 -14.41 -49.40
CA ALA A 491 9.66 -15.77 -49.46
C ALA A 491 9.57 -16.55 -48.13
N GLU A 492 9.39 -15.85 -47.00
CA GLU A 492 9.34 -16.41 -45.64
C GLU A 492 7.94 -16.35 -45.02
N ARG A 493 6.93 -15.81 -45.73
CA ARG A 493 5.53 -15.67 -45.27
C ARG A 493 4.79 -17.01 -45.26
N THR A 494 5.24 -17.92 -44.40
CA THR A 494 4.50 -19.13 -44.06
C THR A 494 3.51 -18.85 -42.92
N PRO A 495 2.38 -19.56 -42.83
CA PRO A 495 1.46 -19.45 -41.70
C PRO A 495 2.15 -19.61 -40.34
N GLU A 496 3.13 -20.50 -40.26
CA GLU A 496 3.91 -20.77 -39.06
C GLU A 496 4.76 -19.56 -38.68
N ARG A 497 5.46 -18.95 -39.64
CA ARG A 497 6.29 -17.76 -39.40
C ARG A 497 5.46 -16.55 -38.97
N ILE A 498 4.30 -16.36 -39.58
CA ILE A 498 3.37 -15.28 -39.20
C ILE A 498 2.86 -15.49 -37.77
N ALA A 499 2.45 -16.72 -37.44
CA ALA A 499 1.99 -17.05 -36.09
C ALA A 499 3.10 -16.86 -35.04
N GLU A 500 4.34 -17.27 -35.35
CA GLU A 500 5.51 -17.08 -34.49
C GLU A 500 5.73 -15.58 -34.21
N GLU A 501 5.78 -14.75 -35.25
CA GLU A 501 6.04 -13.31 -35.11
C GLU A 501 4.94 -12.61 -34.29
N LEU A 502 3.67 -12.89 -34.57
CA LEU A 502 2.54 -12.34 -33.81
C LEU A 502 2.55 -12.81 -32.35
N SER A 503 2.83 -14.10 -32.12
CA SER A 503 2.87 -14.65 -30.77
C SER A 503 4.04 -14.10 -29.94
N SER A 504 5.20 -13.89 -30.55
CA SER A 504 6.39 -13.31 -29.92
C SER A 504 6.13 -11.87 -29.47
N ARG A 505 5.51 -11.06 -30.33
CA ARG A 505 5.13 -9.66 -30.00
C ARG A 505 4.10 -9.60 -28.89
N MET A 506 3.05 -10.41 -28.99
CA MET A 506 2.03 -10.51 -27.94
C MET A 506 2.66 -10.92 -26.60
N ARG A 507 3.53 -11.94 -26.58
CA ARG A 507 4.25 -12.35 -25.37
C ARG A 507 5.12 -11.23 -24.81
N ARG A 508 5.81 -10.45 -25.66
CA ARG A 508 6.59 -9.27 -25.26
C ARG A 508 5.72 -8.23 -24.57
N TRP A 509 4.57 -7.86 -25.14
CA TRP A 509 3.68 -6.88 -24.52
C TRP A 509 3.15 -7.34 -23.17
N LYS A 510 2.77 -8.62 -23.06
CA LYS A 510 2.32 -9.18 -21.78
C LYS A 510 3.44 -9.24 -20.73
N LYS A 511 4.68 -9.58 -21.11
CA LYS A 511 5.87 -9.49 -20.23
C LYS A 511 6.21 -8.06 -19.81
N LEU A 512 5.80 -7.04 -20.57
CA LEU A 512 5.91 -5.64 -20.19
C LEU A 512 4.71 -5.16 -19.34
N GLY A 513 3.75 -6.03 -19.05
CA GLY A 513 2.60 -5.76 -18.19
C GLY A 513 1.41 -5.10 -18.88
N PHE A 514 1.40 -4.96 -20.21
CA PHE A 514 0.26 -4.35 -20.93
C PHE A 514 -1.00 -5.17 -20.73
N SER A 515 -2.10 -4.51 -20.36
CA SER A 515 -3.41 -5.15 -20.23
C SER A 515 -4.04 -5.43 -21.59
N ASP A 516 -4.95 -6.41 -21.63
CA ASP A 516 -5.71 -6.74 -22.83
C ASP A 516 -6.55 -5.55 -23.29
N ARG A 517 -6.97 -4.66 -22.39
CA ARG A 517 -7.68 -3.40 -22.72
C ARG A 517 -6.79 -2.39 -23.45
N GLN A 518 -5.54 -2.21 -23.01
CA GLN A 518 -4.59 -1.33 -23.72
C GLN A 518 -4.34 -1.86 -25.13
N LEU A 519 -4.13 -3.17 -25.27
CA LEU A 519 -3.95 -3.82 -26.57
C LEU A 519 -5.21 -3.73 -27.44
N ALA A 520 -6.39 -3.93 -26.85
CA ALA A 520 -7.67 -3.85 -27.56
C ALA A 520 -7.88 -2.45 -28.15
N ARG A 521 -7.59 -1.40 -27.38
CA ARG A 521 -7.64 0.00 -27.86
C ARG A 521 -6.62 0.25 -28.97
N ALA A 522 -5.39 -0.24 -28.82
CA ALA A 522 -4.33 -0.04 -29.82
C ALA A 522 -4.65 -0.71 -31.18
N PHE A 523 -5.39 -1.81 -31.17
CA PHE A 523 -5.80 -2.55 -32.37
C PHE A 523 -7.24 -2.27 -32.82
N ASP A 524 -7.93 -1.30 -32.22
CA ASP A 524 -9.34 -1.00 -32.49
C ASP A 524 -10.24 -2.25 -32.45
N THR A 525 -10.10 -3.01 -31.36
CA THR A 525 -10.79 -4.28 -31.14
C THR A 525 -11.30 -4.39 -29.71
N THR A 526 -11.81 -5.57 -29.34
CA THR A 526 -12.35 -5.84 -28.00
C THR A 526 -11.36 -6.61 -27.12
N GLU A 527 -11.44 -6.42 -25.80
CA GLU A 527 -10.69 -7.20 -24.80
C GLU A 527 -10.85 -8.72 -25.02
N ASP A 528 -12.07 -9.17 -25.34
CA ASP A 528 -12.40 -10.58 -25.61
C ASP A 528 -11.61 -11.16 -26.80
N LEU A 529 -11.45 -10.39 -27.87
CA LEU A 529 -10.70 -10.81 -29.06
C LEU A 529 -9.19 -10.88 -28.78
N ILE A 530 -8.64 -9.94 -28.00
CA ILE A 530 -7.25 -10.01 -27.54
C ILE A 530 -7.04 -11.25 -26.68
N ARG A 531 -7.90 -11.48 -25.68
CA ARG A 531 -7.85 -12.65 -24.81
C ARG A 531 -7.91 -13.96 -25.62
N ALA A 532 -8.86 -14.06 -26.55
CA ALA A 532 -9.00 -15.24 -27.41
C ALA A 532 -7.75 -15.46 -28.28
N GLY A 533 -7.19 -14.39 -28.86
CA GLY A 533 -5.95 -14.43 -29.63
C GLY A 533 -4.76 -14.91 -28.79
N ARG A 534 -4.59 -14.37 -27.58
CA ARG A 534 -3.56 -14.82 -26.64
C ARG A 534 -3.68 -16.31 -26.32
N LYS A 535 -4.87 -16.77 -25.93
CA LYS A 535 -5.12 -18.18 -25.60
C LYS A 535 -4.87 -19.11 -26.79
N LYS A 536 -5.25 -18.69 -28.01
CA LYS A 536 -4.98 -19.45 -29.24
C LYS A 536 -3.49 -19.74 -29.44
N TYR A 537 -2.61 -18.81 -29.06
CA TYR A 537 -1.15 -18.97 -29.17
C TYR A 537 -0.49 -19.44 -27.87
N GLY A 538 -1.25 -19.90 -26.88
CA GLY A 538 -0.69 -20.35 -25.59
C GLY A 538 -0.03 -19.25 -24.77
N ILE A 539 -0.40 -17.98 -24.98
CA ILE A 539 0.12 -16.82 -24.24
C ILE A 539 -0.80 -16.57 -23.05
N ILE A 540 -0.66 -17.43 -22.05
CA ILE A 540 -1.38 -17.37 -20.78
C ILE A 540 -0.40 -16.96 -19.67
N PRO A 541 -0.86 -16.28 -18.61
CA PRO A 541 0.00 -16.04 -17.47
C PRO A 541 0.32 -17.35 -16.75
N THR A 542 1.49 -17.41 -16.14
CA THR A 542 1.86 -18.38 -15.13
C THR A 542 1.84 -17.72 -13.76
N TYR A 543 1.81 -18.50 -12.69
CA TYR A 543 1.80 -17.98 -11.34
C TYR A 543 3.04 -18.44 -10.60
N ARG A 544 3.73 -17.50 -9.96
CA ARG A 544 4.93 -17.73 -9.15
C ARG A 544 4.62 -17.52 -7.68
N LEU A 545 5.37 -18.18 -6.82
CA LEU A 545 5.25 -18.11 -5.37
C LEU A 545 6.05 -16.94 -4.79
N VAL A 546 5.51 -16.38 -3.71
CA VAL A 546 6.28 -15.59 -2.74
C VAL A 546 6.85 -16.56 -1.72
N ASP A 547 8.18 -16.63 -1.64
CA ASP A 547 8.88 -17.67 -0.89
C ASP A 547 9.85 -17.17 0.20
N THR A 548 10.11 -15.86 0.27
CA THR A 548 11.12 -15.19 1.12
C THR A 548 12.59 -15.44 0.74
N CYS A 549 12.89 -16.34 -0.18
CA CYS A 549 14.25 -16.87 -0.39
C CYS A 549 14.66 -17.04 -1.85
N ALA A 550 13.93 -16.48 -2.82
CA ALA A 550 14.25 -16.54 -4.24
C ALA A 550 14.52 -17.98 -4.74
N ALA A 551 13.61 -18.88 -4.38
CA ALA A 551 13.61 -20.31 -4.69
C ALA A 551 14.81 -21.12 -4.13
N GLU A 552 15.58 -20.58 -3.16
CA GLU A 552 16.61 -21.37 -2.47
C GLU A 552 16.02 -22.55 -1.69
N PHE A 553 14.84 -22.35 -1.09
CA PHE A 553 14.08 -23.36 -0.34
C PHE A 553 12.68 -23.52 -0.91
N GLU A 554 12.10 -24.71 -0.71
CA GLU A 554 10.71 -24.95 -1.09
C GLU A 554 9.76 -24.15 -0.19
N ALA A 555 8.98 -23.24 -0.78
CA ALA A 555 7.91 -22.56 -0.08
C ALA A 555 6.68 -23.45 -0.02
N TYR A 556 6.11 -23.70 1.15
CA TYR A 556 4.89 -24.50 1.29
C TYR A 556 3.61 -23.66 1.30
N THR A 557 3.73 -22.34 1.47
CA THR A 557 2.59 -21.42 1.54
C THR A 557 2.17 -20.98 0.12
N PRO A 558 0.91 -21.20 -0.29
CA PRO A 558 0.40 -20.89 -1.62
C PRO A 558 0.02 -19.40 -1.76
N TYR A 559 1.04 -18.54 -1.74
CA TYR A 559 0.93 -17.11 -2.00
C TYR A 559 1.49 -16.79 -3.39
N PHE A 560 0.61 -16.47 -4.33
CA PHE A 560 0.93 -16.34 -5.75
C PHE A 560 0.81 -14.93 -6.30
N TYR A 561 1.56 -14.67 -7.37
CA TYR A 561 1.36 -13.56 -8.31
C TYR A 561 1.52 -14.04 -9.75
N SER A 562 0.83 -13.38 -10.69
CA SER A 562 0.92 -13.69 -12.12
C SER A 562 2.15 -13.06 -12.78
N THR A 563 2.70 -13.76 -13.76
CA THR A 563 3.69 -13.26 -14.71
C THR A 563 3.57 -13.98 -16.04
N TYR A 564 4.26 -13.53 -17.08
CA TYR A 564 4.31 -14.22 -18.38
C TYR A 564 5.63 -14.98 -18.57
N GLY A 565 5.89 -15.94 -17.68
CA GLY A 565 7.06 -16.81 -17.69
C GLY A 565 6.79 -18.21 -18.26
N ASP A 566 7.78 -19.09 -18.14
CA ASP A 566 7.67 -20.48 -18.61
C ASP A 566 7.27 -21.45 -17.49
N GLU A 567 7.52 -21.09 -16.23
CA GLU A 567 7.21 -21.91 -15.06
C GLU A 567 5.94 -21.44 -14.36
N ASN A 568 5.09 -22.40 -13.96
CA ASN A 568 3.85 -22.18 -13.22
C ASN A 568 3.84 -23.04 -11.95
N GLU A 569 3.81 -22.36 -10.80
CA GLU A 569 3.88 -22.95 -9.46
C GLU A 569 2.51 -23.04 -8.78
N ALA A 570 1.44 -22.60 -9.47
CA ALA A 570 0.09 -22.72 -8.92
C ALA A 570 -0.28 -24.18 -8.71
N ARG A 571 -0.69 -24.51 -7.48
CA ARG A 571 -0.95 -25.89 -7.06
C ARG A 571 -2.38 -26.28 -7.36
N GLN A 572 -2.57 -27.43 -7.98
CA GLN A 572 -3.90 -28.00 -8.20
C GLN A 572 -4.35 -28.82 -6.98
N SER A 573 -5.66 -28.84 -6.75
CA SER A 573 -6.29 -29.68 -5.74
C SER A 573 -7.66 -30.18 -6.26
N ASP A 574 -8.09 -31.33 -5.73
CA ASP A 574 -9.40 -31.92 -6.06
C ASP A 574 -10.53 -31.40 -5.17
N LYS A 575 -10.25 -30.47 -4.24
CA LYS A 575 -11.26 -29.90 -3.35
C LYS A 575 -12.21 -29.00 -4.13
N LYS A 576 -13.43 -28.82 -3.61
CA LYS A 576 -14.33 -27.79 -4.15
C LYS A 576 -13.77 -26.42 -3.79
N LYS A 577 -13.45 -25.62 -4.80
CA LYS A 577 -12.81 -24.32 -4.65
C LYS A 577 -13.83 -23.19 -4.70
N ILE A 578 -13.76 -22.24 -3.76
CA ILE A 578 -14.52 -20.99 -3.82
C ILE A 578 -13.53 -19.83 -3.90
N ILE A 579 -13.66 -19.02 -4.96
CA ILE A 579 -12.93 -17.76 -5.08
C ILE A 579 -13.70 -16.64 -4.39
N ILE A 580 -13.00 -15.81 -3.63
CA ILE A 580 -13.51 -14.62 -2.98
C ILE A 580 -12.76 -13.43 -3.56
N LEU A 581 -13.48 -12.51 -4.21
CA LEU A 581 -12.90 -11.29 -4.77
C LEU A 581 -12.93 -10.18 -3.71
N GLY A 582 -11.75 -9.68 -3.37
CA GLY A 582 -11.57 -8.51 -2.52
C GLY A 582 -11.98 -7.21 -3.21
N GLY A 583 -11.68 -6.09 -2.54
CA GLY A 583 -12.04 -4.76 -3.03
C GLY A 583 -10.91 -3.97 -3.68
N GLY A 584 -9.65 -4.38 -3.51
CA GLY A 584 -8.48 -3.59 -3.90
C GLY A 584 -8.17 -2.47 -2.91
N PRO A 585 -7.47 -1.39 -3.31
CA PRO A 585 -6.99 -0.35 -2.41
C PRO A 585 -8.13 0.36 -1.68
N ASN A 586 -8.02 0.58 -0.37
CA ASN A 586 -9.08 1.31 0.35
C ASN A 586 -9.29 2.74 -0.21
N ARG A 587 -10.54 3.20 -0.13
CA ARG A 587 -10.97 4.55 -0.52
C ARG A 587 -12.22 4.93 0.26
N ILE A 588 -12.52 6.23 0.34
CA ILE A 588 -13.71 6.70 1.05
C ILE A 588 -14.97 6.03 0.48
N GLY A 589 -15.72 5.32 1.31
CA GLY A 589 -16.92 4.55 0.94
C GLY A 589 -16.65 3.10 0.53
N GLN A 590 -15.39 2.68 0.46
CA GLN A 590 -14.95 1.30 0.27
C GLN A 590 -13.72 1.04 1.16
N GLY A 591 -13.98 0.91 2.45
CA GLY A 591 -12.98 0.76 3.50
C GLY A 591 -12.77 -0.69 3.93
N ILE A 592 -12.27 -0.83 5.16
CA ILE A 592 -11.95 -2.11 5.80
C ILE A 592 -13.17 -3.01 6.02
N GLU A 593 -14.38 -2.44 6.05
CA GLU A 593 -15.62 -3.17 6.23
C GLU A 593 -15.87 -4.24 5.15
N PHE A 594 -15.40 -4.01 3.93
CA PHE A 594 -15.50 -4.98 2.83
C PHE A 594 -14.41 -6.05 2.92
N ASP A 595 -13.23 -5.68 3.43
CA ASP A 595 -12.16 -6.64 3.74
C ASP A 595 -12.62 -7.63 4.82
N TYR A 596 -13.21 -7.10 5.90
CA TYR A 596 -13.82 -7.87 6.97
C TYR A 596 -14.78 -8.94 6.43
N CYS A 597 -15.70 -8.54 5.55
CA CYS A 597 -16.65 -9.48 4.93
C CYS A 597 -15.93 -10.58 4.12
N CYS A 598 -14.91 -10.22 3.33
CA CYS A 598 -14.13 -11.18 2.55
C CYS A 598 -13.38 -12.19 3.45
N VAL A 599 -12.80 -11.72 4.55
CA VAL A 599 -12.10 -12.57 5.53
C VAL A 599 -13.06 -13.56 6.17
N HIS A 600 -14.23 -13.10 6.63
CA HIS A 600 -15.25 -13.99 7.20
C HIS A 600 -15.77 -15.02 6.20
N ALA A 601 -15.92 -14.67 4.91
CA ALA A 601 -16.23 -15.65 3.87
C ALA A 601 -15.17 -16.74 3.81
N ALA A 602 -13.88 -16.37 3.82
CA ALA A 602 -12.78 -17.32 3.76
C ALA A 602 -12.79 -18.25 4.99
N PHE A 603 -12.95 -17.72 6.20
CA PHE A 603 -13.02 -18.53 7.41
C PHE A 603 -14.22 -19.49 7.40
N ALA A 604 -15.43 -18.98 7.13
CA ALA A 604 -16.63 -19.81 7.14
C ALA A 604 -16.61 -20.90 6.07
N LEU A 605 -16.14 -20.60 4.85
CA LEU A 605 -16.05 -21.58 3.77
C LEU A 605 -14.99 -22.65 4.05
N LYS A 606 -13.88 -22.26 4.68
CA LYS A 606 -12.84 -23.20 5.10
C LYS A 606 -13.35 -24.15 6.18
N GLU A 607 -14.12 -23.66 7.15
CA GLU A 607 -14.81 -24.51 8.14
C GLU A 607 -15.80 -25.49 7.50
N LEU A 608 -16.45 -25.09 6.41
CA LEU A 608 -17.33 -25.94 5.61
C LEU A 608 -16.57 -26.93 4.70
N GLY A 609 -15.24 -26.90 4.70
CA GLY A 609 -14.38 -27.83 3.96
C GLY A 609 -14.12 -27.47 2.49
N TYR A 610 -14.45 -26.25 2.06
CA TYR A 610 -14.05 -25.73 0.76
C TYR A 610 -12.57 -25.33 0.77
N GLU A 611 -11.92 -25.42 -0.39
CA GLU A 611 -10.64 -24.74 -0.61
C GLU A 611 -10.92 -23.27 -0.93
N THR A 612 -10.50 -22.37 -0.05
CA THR A 612 -10.78 -20.94 -0.21
C THR A 612 -9.64 -20.24 -0.95
N ILE A 613 -10.01 -19.44 -1.95
CA ILE A 613 -9.06 -18.73 -2.79
C ILE A 613 -9.35 -17.24 -2.70
N MET A 614 -8.43 -16.47 -2.11
CA MET A 614 -8.55 -15.02 -2.03
C MET A 614 -7.87 -14.36 -3.23
N VAL A 615 -8.54 -13.37 -3.84
CA VAL A 615 -7.96 -12.51 -4.87
C VAL A 615 -8.10 -11.06 -4.42
N ASN A 616 -7.00 -10.38 -4.15
CA ASN A 616 -7.01 -8.97 -3.73
C ASN A 616 -5.63 -8.32 -3.98
N SER A 617 -5.57 -6.99 -3.99
CA SER A 617 -4.35 -6.20 -4.28
C SER A 617 -3.99 -5.17 -3.22
N ASN A 618 -4.66 -5.20 -2.06
CA ASN A 618 -4.41 -4.27 -0.97
C ASN A 618 -3.39 -4.83 0.02
N PRO A 619 -2.24 -4.17 0.24
CA PRO A 619 -1.22 -4.69 1.15
C PRO A 619 -1.54 -4.49 2.65
N GLU A 620 -2.46 -3.58 2.98
CA GLU A 620 -2.78 -3.21 4.37
C GLU A 620 -3.73 -4.22 5.06
N THR A 621 -4.35 -5.11 4.28
CA THR A 621 -5.53 -5.89 4.72
C THR A 621 -5.23 -7.28 5.26
N VAL A 622 -6.19 -7.82 6.02
CA VAL A 622 -6.14 -9.19 6.54
C VAL A 622 -6.49 -10.20 5.45
N SER A 623 -7.29 -9.84 4.44
CA SER A 623 -7.58 -10.76 3.32
C SER A 623 -6.33 -11.17 2.53
N THR A 624 -5.36 -10.25 2.38
CA THR A 624 -4.07 -10.52 1.72
C THR A 624 -3.03 -11.09 2.67
N ASP A 625 -3.45 -11.58 3.84
CA ASP A 625 -2.66 -12.48 4.65
C ASP A 625 -2.76 -13.91 4.12
N TYR A 626 -1.62 -14.57 3.93
CA TYR A 626 -1.60 -15.95 3.44
C TYR A 626 -2.21 -16.94 4.44
N ASP A 627 -2.35 -16.56 5.73
CA ASP A 627 -3.04 -17.37 6.73
C ASP A 627 -4.57 -17.36 6.58
N THR A 628 -5.12 -16.37 5.86
CA THR A 628 -6.57 -16.14 5.78
C THR A 628 -7.29 -17.12 4.87
N SER A 629 -6.65 -17.54 3.79
CA SER A 629 -7.23 -18.42 2.76
C SER A 629 -6.33 -19.62 2.47
N ASP A 630 -6.87 -20.65 1.81
CA ASP A 630 -6.05 -21.79 1.40
C ASP A 630 -5.13 -21.46 0.22
N LYS A 631 -5.47 -20.46 -0.61
CA LYS A 631 -4.58 -19.87 -1.63
C LYS A 631 -4.82 -18.37 -1.73
N LEU A 632 -3.74 -17.61 -1.79
CA LEU A 632 -3.77 -16.16 -2.02
C LEU A 632 -3.22 -15.84 -3.40
N PHE A 633 -4.00 -15.14 -4.23
CA PHE A 633 -3.53 -14.50 -5.45
C PHE A 633 -3.49 -12.98 -5.22
N PHE A 634 -2.29 -12.43 -5.12
CA PHE A 634 -2.09 -10.99 -4.94
C PHE A 634 -2.08 -10.30 -6.29
N GLU A 635 -3.28 -10.10 -6.84
CA GLU A 635 -3.50 -9.74 -8.24
C GLU A 635 -4.46 -8.55 -8.37
N PRO A 636 -4.36 -7.77 -9.47
CA PRO A 636 -5.35 -6.75 -9.79
C PRO A 636 -6.75 -7.35 -9.92
N LEU A 637 -7.75 -6.60 -9.49
CA LEU A 637 -9.16 -6.98 -9.59
C LEU A 637 -9.76 -6.50 -10.91
N THR A 638 -9.20 -6.98 -12.03
CA THR A 638 -9.71 -6.69 -13.37
C THR A 638 -10.38 -7.92 -13.97
N LEU A 639 -11.19 -7.72 -15.02
CA LEU A 639 -11.80 -8.84 -15.75
C LEU A 639 -10.72 -9.80 -16.28
N GLU A 640 -9.67 -9.26 -16.91
CA GLU A 640 -8.56 -10.06 -17.43
C GLU A 640 -7.92 -10.94 -16.35
N ASP A 641 -7.49 -10.33 -15.25
CA ASP A 641 -6.70 -10.98 -14.21
C ASP A 641 -7.55 -12.03 -13.46
N VAL A 642 -8.82 -11.71 -13.15
CA VAL A 642 -9.76 -12.64 -12.50
C VAL A 642 -10.10 -13.82 -13.41
N LEU A 643 -10.32 -13.60 -14.72
CA LEU A 643 -10.56 -14.70 -15.66
C LEU A 643 -9.34 -15.61 -15.82
N ASN A 644 -8.13 -15.07 -15.76
CA ASN A 644 -6.91 -15.87 -15.77
C ASN A 644 -6.85 -16.82 -14.55
N ILE A 645 -7.22 -16.32 -13.36
CA ILE A 645 -7.28 -17.14 -12.15
C ILE A 645 -8.40 -18.18 -12.24
N CYS A 646 -9.56 -17.82 -12.78
CA CYS A 646 -10.66 -18.77 -13.00
C CYS A 646 -10.26 -19.88 -13.99
N ASP A 647 -9.55 -19.53 -15.07
CA ASP A 647 -9.00 -20.49 -16.03
C ASP A 647 -8.00 -21.45 -15.36
N GLN A 648 -7.16 -20.94 -14.46
CA GLN A 648 -6.16 -21.73 -13.72
C GLN A 648 -6.81 -22.65 -12.67
N GLU A 649 -7.77 -22.13 -11.90
CA GLU A 649 -8.27 -22.80 -10.70
C GLU A 649 -9.56 -23.60 -10.94
N GLN A 650 -10.32 -23.28 -11.99
CA GLN A 650 -11.61 -23.91 -12.31
C GLN A 650 -12.55 -23.97 -11.08
N PRO A 651 -12.92 -22.81 -10.51
CA PRO A 651 -13.62 -22.75 -9.23
C PRO A 651 -15.03 -23.34 -9.30
N HIS A 652 -15.51 -23.88 -8.17
CA HIS A 652 -16.90 -24.30 -8.02
C HIS A 652 -17.85 -23.10 -7.86
N GLY A 653 -17.33 -21.99 -7.32
CA GLY A 653 -18.08 -20.76 -7.17
C GLY A 653 -17.17 -19.55 -6.98
N VAL A 654 -17.68 -18.36 -7.35
CA VAL A 654 -17.01 -17.08 -7.15
C VAL A 654 -17.94 -16.12 -6.42
N ILE A 655 -17.47 -15.56 -5.30
CA ILE A 655 -18.16 -14.54 -4.51
C ILE A 655 -17.69 -13.16 -4.97
N VAL A 656 -18.64 -12.32 -5.35
CA VAL A 656 -18.41 -10.96 -5.87
C VAL A 656 -19.08 -9.87 -5.02
N GLN A 657 -19.87 -10.27 -4.03
CA GLN A 657 -20.75 -9.37 -3.28
C GLN A 657 -20.08 -8.73 -2.06
N PHE A 658 -18.91 -9.23 -1.64
CA PHE A 658 -18.30 -8.87 -0.35
C PHE A 658 -17.19 -7.83 -0.48
N GLY A 659 -16.50 -7.73 -1.61
CA GLY A 659 -15.42 -6.77 -1.84
C GLY A 659 -15.88 -5.36 -2.25
N GLY A 660 -17.17 -5.03 -2.13
CA GLY A 660 -17.71 -3.72 -2.50
C GLY A 660 -17.86 -3.54 -4.01
N GLN A 661 -17.73 -2.29 -4.49
CA GLN A 661 -18.08 -1.94 -5.88
C GLN A 661 -17.17 -2.58 -6.93
N THR A 662 -15.89 -2.80 -6.60
CA THR A 662 -14.92 -3.36 -7.55
C THR A 662 -15.36 -4.71 -8.11
N PRO A 663 -15.58 -5.75 -7.29
CA PRO A 663 -16.05 -7.03 -7.81
C PRO A 663 -17.51 -7.00 -8.29
N LEU A 664 -18.37 -6.14 -7.74
CA LEU A 664 -19.75 -5.96 -8.24
C LEU A 664 -19.75 -5.50 -9.70
N ASN A 665 -18.89 -4.54 -10.06
CA ASN A 665 -18.75 -4.05 -11.43
C ASN A 665 -18.27 -5.12 -12.42
N LEU A 666 -17.61 -6.18 -11.95
CA LEU A 666 -17.14 -7.29 -12.79
C LEU A 666 -18.19 -8.40 -12.95
N ALA A 667 -19.23 -8.43 -12.12
CA ALA A 667 -20.11 -9.59 -11.96
C ALA A 667 -20.81 -10.02 -13.27
N ALA A 668 -21.32 -9.05 -14.04
CA ALA A 668 -21.98 -9.31 -15.32
C ALA A 668 -21.01 -9.83 -16.39
N ASP A 669 -19.83 -9.21 -16.51
CA ASP A 669 -18.79 -9.63 -17.45
C ASP A 669 -18.26 -11.03 -17.10
N LEU A 670 -17.97 -11.30 -15.83
CA LEU A 670 -17.53 -12.62 -15.37
C LEU A 670 -18.56 -13.70 -15.71
N LYS A 671 -19.85 -13.43 -15.47
CA LYS A 671 -20.92 -14.37 -15.83
C LYS A 671 -21.01 -14.59 -17.34
N ARG A 672 -20.84 -13.56 -18.16
CA ARG A 672 -20.80 -13.69 -19.64
C ARG A 672 -19.68 -14.63 -20.09
N HIS A 673 -18.56 -14.66 -19.37
CA HIS A 673 -17.45 -15.59 -19.61
C HIS A 673 -17.61 -16.96 -18.95
N GLY A 674 -18.78 -17.26 -18.38
CA GLY A 674 -19.10 -18.57 -17.81
C GLY A 674 -18.56 -18.80 -16.39
N VAL A 675 -18.11 -17.74 -15.70
CA VAL A 675 -17.67 -17.85 -14.30
C VAL A 675 -18.88 -18.17 -13.41
N PRO A 676 -18.78 -19.18 -12.52
CA PRO A 676 -19.89 -19.58 -11.65
C PRO A 676 -20.06 -18.61 -10.49
N ILE A 677 -20.73 -17.48 -10.71
CA ILE A 677 -21.08 -16.53 -9.65
C ILE A 677 -22.10 -17.19 -8.71
N ILE A 678 -21.76 -17.26 -7.42
CA ILE A 678 -22.63 -17.82 -6.38
C ILE A 678 -23.22 -16.70 -5.50
N GLY A 679 -24.33 -16.99 -4.81
CA GLY A 679 -25.08 -15.97 -4.05
C GLY A 679 -26.07 -15.20 -4.93
N THR A 680 -26.28 -13.91 -4.64
CA THR A 680 -27.16 -13.03 -5.43
C THR A 680 -26.65 -12.94 -6.88
N SER A 681 -27.53 -13.21 -7.85
CA SER A 681 -27.15 -13.25 -9.26
C SER A 681 -26.77 -11.85 -9.79
N PRO A 682 -25.89 -11.75 -10.80
CA PRO A 682 -25.58 -10.49 -11.46
C PRO A 682 -26.81 -9.74 -11.97
N GLU A 683 -27.82 -10.44 -12.49
CA GLU A 683 -29.09 -9.82 -12.91
C GLU A 683 -29.86 -9.21 -11.75
N SER A 684 -29.78 -9.83 -10.57
CA SER A 684 -30.45 -9.32 -9.37
C SER A 684 -29.71 -8.11 -8.80
N ILE A 685 -28.38 -8.08 -8.92
CA ILE A 685 -27.54 -6.92 -8.60
C ILE A 685 -27.91 -5.77 -9.54
N GLU A 686 -27.91 -6.01 -10.86
CA GLU A 686 -28.28 -5.01 -11.87
C GLU A 686 -29.72 -4.51 -11.69
N LEU A 687 -30.67 -5.39 -11.36
CA LEU A 687 -32.06 -5.01 -11.06
C LEU A 687 -32.15 -4.04 -9.86
N ALA A 688 -31.23 -4.12 -8.91
CA ALA A 688 -31.18 -3.26 -7.73
C ALA A 688 -30.35 -1.98 -7.93
N GLU A 689 -29.27 -2.05 -8.70
CA GLU A 689 -28.37 -0.91 -8.95
C GLU A 689 -28.89 0.00 -10.09
N ASP A 690 -29.49 -0.56 -11.14
CA ASP A 690 -30.12 0.24 -12.19
C ASP A 690 -31.41 0.88 -11.68
N ARG A 691 -31.43 2.20 -11.70
CA ARG A 691 -32.52 3.00 -11.12
C ARG A 691 -33.85 2.79 -11.84
N LYS A 692 -33.84 2.57 -13.15
CA LYS A 692 -35.07 2.34 -13.92
C LYS A 692 -35.63 0.96 -13.59
N HIS A 693 -34.76 -0.06 -13.55
CA HIS A 693 -35.14 -1.41 -13.17
C HIS A 693 -35.65 -1.48 -11.72
N PHE A 694 -34.95 -0.84 -10.78
CA PHE A 694 -35.35 -0.80 -9.37
C PHE A 694 -36.67 -0.05 -9.17
N SER A 695 -36.84 1.09 -9.84
CA SER A 695 -38.10 1.86 -9.77
C SER A 695 -39.28 1.06 -10.31
N ALA A 696 -39.12 0.40 -11.47
CA ALA A 696 -40.14 -0.48 -12.04
C ALA A 696 -40.45 -1.69 -11.14
N LEU A 697 -39.44 -2.22 -10.43
CA LEU A 697 -39.62 -3.28 -9.45
C LEU A 697 -40.49 -2.79 -8.29
N LEU A 698 -40.20 -1.61 -7.71
CA LEU A 698 -40.96 -1.04 -6.59
C LEU A 698 -42.43 -0.80 -6.96
N ASP A 699 -42.69 -0.27 -8.16
CA ASP A 699 -44.04 -0.08 -8.69
C ASP A 699 -44.77 -1.42 -8.81
N ARG A 700 -44.10 -2.44 -9.35
CA ARG A 700 -44.65 -3.80 -9.49
C ARG A 700 -45.01 -4.43 -8.14
N ILE A 701 -44.25 -4.16 -7.08
CA ILE A 701 -44.50 -4.71 -5.73
C ILE A 701 -45.28 -3.74 -4.82
N ASN A 702 -45.79 -2.64 -5.37
CA ASN A 702 -46.60 -1.64 -4.68
C ASN A 702 -45.91 -1.04 -3.42
N LEU A 703 -44.61 -0.78 -3.52
CA LEU A 703 -43.86 -0.04 -2.50
C LEU A 703 -43.71 1.44 -2.90
N ARG A 704 -43.71 2.30 -1.89
CA ARG A 704 -43.56 3.75 -2.10
C ARG A 704 -42.09 4.10 -2.35
N GLN A 705 -41.86 4.93 -3.35
CA GLN A 705 -40.58 5.60 -3.62
C GLN A 705 -40.82 7.11 -3.79
N ALA A 706 -39.79 7.91 -3.56
CA ALA A 706 -39.84 9.33 -3.90
C ALA A 706 -40.01 9.48 -5.42
N GLU A 707 -40.74 10.50 -5.86
CA GLU A 707 -40.86 10.78 -7.29
C GLU A 707 -39.46 11.07 -7.87
N ALA A 708 -39.14 10.44 -9.00
CA ALA A 708 -37.84 10.52 -9.63
C ALA A 708 -37.97 10.61 -11.15
N GLY A 709 -36.89 10.99 -11.82
CA GLY A 709 -36.76 10.93 -13.26
C GLY A 709 -35.29 10.82 -13.66
N THR A 710 -35.04 10.35 -14.88
CA THR A 710 -33.71 10.28 -15.47
C THR A 710 -33.61 11.31 -16.57
N ALA A 711 -32.61 12.17 -16.50
CA ALA A 711 -32.30 13.16 -17.53
C ALA A 711 -30.95 12.81 -18.17
N THR A 712 -30.86 13.00 -19.48
CA THR A 712 -29.61 12.85 -20.27
C THR A 712 -29.02 14.20 -20.67
N ASN A 713 -29.79 15.27 -20.51
CA ASN A 713 -29.39 16.64 -20.78
C ASN A 713 -30.02 17.61 -19.77
N GLU A 714 -29.56 18.86 -19.77
CA GLU A 714 -29.98 19.87 -18.81
C GLU A 714 -31.48 20.20 -18.92
N GLN A 715 -32.01 20.28 -20.13
CA GLN A 715 -33.42 20.65 -20.35
C GLN A 715 -34.35 19.60 -19.75
N GLU A 716 -34.09 18.31 -20.01
CA GLU A 716 -34.82 17.20 -19.38
C GLU A 716 -34.73 17.26 -17.85
N ALA A 717 -33.55 17.61 -17.30
CA ALA A 717 -33.37 17.71 -15.86
C ALA A 717 -34.24 18.82 -15.24
N VAL A 718 -34.35 19.97 -15.91
CA VAL A 718 -35.21 21.09 -15.47
C VAL A 718 -36.69 20.71 -15.54
N GLU A 719 -37.12 20.07 -16.62
CA GLU A 719 -38.51 19.62 -16.77
C GLU A 719 -38.89 18.58 -15.71
N ILE A 720 -38.01 17.62 -15.46
CA ILE A 720 -38.19 16.61 -14.40
C ILE A 720 -38.19 17.26 -13.02
N ALA A 721 -37.29 18.22 -12.75
CA ALA A 721 -37.23 18.90 -11.47
C ALA A 721 -38.49 19.74 -11.20
N ALA A 722 -39.03 20.40 -12.24
CA ALA A 722 -40.29 21.12 -12.14
C ALA A 722 -41.48 20.19 -11.87
N ARG A 723 -41.47 18.97 -12.44
CA ARG A 723 -42.48 17.94 -12.18
C ARG A 723 -42.43 17.43 -10.73
N ILE A 724 -41.23 17.09 -10.23
CA ILE A 724 -41.01 16.54 -8.89
C ILE A 724 -41.24 17.60 -7.79
N GLY A 725 -40.81 18.83 -8.03
CA GLY A 725 -40.85 19.93 -7.06
C GLY A 725 -39.56 20.08 -6.25
N TYR A 726 -39.11 21.31 -6.05
CA TYR A 726 -37.88 21.62 -5.30
C TYR A 726 -38.07 21.54 -3.78
N PRO A 727 -37.03 21.15 -3.02
CA PRO A 727 -35.68 20.79 -3.48
C PRO A 727 -35.60 19.39 -4.09
N VAL A 728 -34.82 19.24 -5.17
CA VAL A 728 -34.59 17.95 -5.84
C VAL A 728 -33.19 17.42 -5.56
N LEU A 729 -33.06 16.10 -5.44
CA LEU A 729 -31.78 15.43 -5.26
C LEU A 729 -31.24 14.93 -6.59
N VAL A 730 -30.22 15.62 -7.11
CA VAL A 730 -29.53 15.22 -8.34
C VAL A 730 -28.45 14.20 -8.00
N ARG A 731 -28.46 13.04 -8.66
CA ARG A 731 -27.44 12.00 -8.51
C ARG A 731 -26.95 11.57 -9.89
N PRO A 732 -25.63 11.46 -10.12
CA PRO A 732 -25.12 10.79 -11.31
C PRO A 732 -25.55 9.31 -11.30
N SER A 733 -25.73 8.76 -12.49
CA SER A 733 -25.99 7.32 -12.69
C SER A 733 -24.71 6.58 -12.96
#